data_AF-A0A8H4VR62-F1
#
_entry.id   AF-A0A8H4VR62-F1
#
_cell.length_a   1.000
_cell.length_b   1.000
_cell.length_c   1.000
_cell.angle_alpha   90.00
_cell.angle_beta   90.00
_cell.angle_gamma   90.00
#
_symmetry.space_group_name_H-M   'P 1'
#
loop_
_entity.id
_entity.type
_entity.pdbx_description
1 polymer ?
#
loop_
_entity_poly.entity_id
_entity_poly.type
_entity_poly.pdbx_seq_one_letter_code
_entity_poly.pdbx_strand_id
1 'polypeptide(L)'
;MAANTLPQGSPSLSRDDYTIGWISALAIESAAAAEMLDAEHESLPIAPGDSNDYVLGSIGQHNVIMACMNEAGGLPANIVATNLMKSFHNVRYVLMVGIGGGIPSEEHQIRLGDIVVSQPDGKSSGVVQSDFGKWEMDGFKITGSLNRPAEGLIRGMGAMKRQQHRNKSKIHSFVKHFPGTFNEPRTWKYQGRENDPIYKEDLEPRQDGVCPECKPLEMGQTQAKPHTPDPKVHYGIIASGNQVIKNREQRDRLRNQLDACCVEMESFGLMNNFPCLVIRGISNYADGRKNDRWQPYAALTAAAYAKELLLQLSLVQVEDTPKMDEQLEKLQYNQALFQWLSPLEPWKRHQDIRKTRTPHTSTLLLEKFLEWRSDPSGGSMLCALGHPGAGKTIRPHCKAERRLHGFPEDRSRYIYLDSNDQDQQTTEDIIGAIIKQLLMRLPRIPEQIEKIWCRYRYEKAPIDQIIEMLCQACKAFTETYICIDALDECKDVRSLLDHFTEAHSMVNSIRLICTGRLHIRSIGYIDKLNPYTISIKARESDIRAFVEWRIKEHDPHPQFMNDKLKEEIIQKLLCVFDGIFLLPVLHINLVLSKKRITPRRQELQSLKSSLKDTFDRTIKRIEDSEEAIVDATKVLTWIYLAERPLTENELLHALAVEKEEDDLDQGNLDDPKTFLNCCLGLAAIDTETSTVRFFHLRLREYFAERGQVFEQTFEKGHDYIARTCLTYVMFRPLTFDPLLQTGTNSASEDQIISDYPLLDYAACYWGRHLQKSGQREELVVKLAQRYLSMEPRKHSYYGRTPLSWAARNGQEAIVKLLLEKGAERESKDDFGRTPLLLAAWNGHEAVVKLLLEKGVDINAKNENGTTSLHWAVGEGNEAMVSLLLENGADTEMEIKGCGTPLAVAIENEFEAVIKLLLAKGAKVNHRYMLYNEEGLRQRLERSGQQGRVAVEIFGERGRRVEEGGRLDHVEFEVVAGRLQLSVFNIGSGLARFGQHLVESGGSEDFEALRDTLASAQRIIGGKQEEYLREQEEEFTPLSRAAWNGHETVVRLLLDKEADIAARDNDGWTALHWAAAGGHEAIVQLLVERGAEVVAKTKSKMRVLQMASALGHEALVLLLLENGVDIAPRDNNGWTALHWAANGGHEAIVRLLLNNGADAAAKIESVGTALHLAVINWHEALVLLLRKNGADVGSEGAPTDFINKKETADVQEKLERQKQLAETTAKRREEQDATRAETQ
;
A
#
# COMPACT_ATOMS: atom_id res chain seq x y z
N MET A 1 -0.66 30.72 -61.54
CA MET A 1 -1.57 29.91 -62.38
C MET A 1 -0.87 28.61 -62.74
N ALA A 2 -1.28 27.52 -62.10
CA ALA A 2 -1.37 26.14 -62.60
C ALA A 2 -1.87 25.32 -61.41
N ALA A 3 -3.15 24.95 -61.46
CA ALA A 3 -3.83 24.16 -60.46
C ALA A 3 -3.35 22.71 -60.52
N ASN A 4 -3.15 22.07 -59.36
CA ASN A 4 -3.21 20.62 -59.20
C ASN A 4 -3.88 20.31 -57.85
N THR A 5 -5.16 19.92 -57.96
CA THR A 5 -5.89 18.92 -57.16
C THR A 5 -5.48 18.72 -55.69
N LEU A 6 -6.31 19.24 -54.78
CA LEU A 6 -6.45 18.76 -53.40
C LEU A 6 -6.84 17.26 -53.41
N PRO A 7 -6.15 16.38 -52.66
CA PRO A 7 -6.65 15.04 -52.41
C PRO A 7 -7.89 15.11 -51.51
N GLN A 8 -8.78 14.15 -51.73
CA GLN A 8 -10.02 13.92 -51.00
C GLN A 8 -9.79 13.80 -49.48
N GLY A 9 -10.82 14.20 -48.71
CA GLY A 9 -10.79 14.41 -47.27
C GLY A 9 -10.03 13.37 -46.46
N SER A 10 -9.15 13.86 -45.59
CA SER A 10 -8.56 13.09 -44.51
C SER A 10 -9.67 12.39 -43.71
N PRO A 11 -9.49 11.11 -43.34
CA PRO A 11 -10.42 10.43 -42.44
C PRO A 11 -10.57 11.28 -41.17
N SER A 12 -11.81 11.50 -40.73
CA SER A 12 -12.06 12.23 -39.49
C SER A 12 -11.53 11.41 -38.32
N LEU A 13 -10.33 11.74 -37.84
CA LEU A 13 -9.73 11.09 -36.68
C LEU A 13 -10.52 11.46 -35.42
N SER A 14 -10.81 10.46 -34.62
CA SER A 14 -11.46 10.55 -33.32
C SER A 14 -10.42 10.62 -32.21
N ARG A 15 -10.86 10.92 -30.97
CA ARG A 15 -9.98 10.91 -29.80
C ARG A 15 -9.35 9.54 -29.52
N ASP A 16 -10.03 8.46 -29.91
CA ASP A 16 -9.55 7.10 -29.69
C ASP A 16 -8.46 6.69 -30.69
N ASP A 17 -8.20 7.47 -31.74
CA ASP A 17 -7.15 7.15 -32.71
C ASP A 17 -5.74 7.53 -32.21
N TYR A 18 -5.64 8.21 -31.07
CA TYR A 18 -4.38 8.72 -30.52
C TYR A 18 -3.87 7.85 -29.37
N THR A 19 -2.65 7.33 -29.52
CA THR A 19 -2.07 6.34 -28.60
C THR A 19 -0.82 6.85 -27.86
N ILE A 20 -0.25 7.99 -28.27
CA ILE A 20 0.95 8.57 -27.66
C ILE A 20 0.62 9.95 -27.09
N GLY A 21 0.84 10.12 -25.79
CA GLY A 21 0.85 11.43 -25.12
C GLY A 21 2.27 12.02 -25.07
N TRP A 22 2.38 13.32 -25.28
CA TRP A 22 3.62 14.07 -25.20
C TRP A 22 3.37 15.33 -24.39
N ILE A 23 3.99 15.43 -23.20
CA ILE A 23 3.80 16.57 -22.29
C ILE A 23 5.00 17.50 -22.39
N SER A 24 4.72 18.79 -22.61
CA SER A 24 5.71 19.87 -22.60
C SER A 24 5.25 20.97 -21.64
N ALA A 25 6.16 21.47 -20.82
CA ALA A 25 5.85 22.41 -19.75
C ALA A 25 5.93 23.87 -20.21
N LEU A 26 6.84 24.18 -21.14
CA LEU A 26 7.05 25.54 -21.65
C LEU A 26 6.59 25.66 -23.10
N ALA A 27 6.12 26.85 -23.48
CA ALA A 27 5.74 27.16 -24.85
C ALA A 27 6.87 26.87 -25.86
N ILE A 28 8.13 27.08 -25.47
CA ILE A 28 9.29 26.78 -26.31
C ILE A 28 9.51 25.27 -26.52
N GLU A 29 9.14 24.46 -25.55
CA GLU A 29 9.22 23.00 -25.63
C GLU A 29 8.09 22.47 -26.52
N SER A 30 6.88 23.02 -26.36
CA SER A 30 5.72 22.72 -27.20
C SER A 30 5.98 23.08 -28.67
N ALA A 31 6.56 24.26 -28.93
CA ALA A 31 7.01 24.67 -30.26
C ALA A 31 8.04 23.71 -30.88
N ALA A 32 9.02 23.26 -30.08
CA ALA A 32 10.00 22.27 -30.53
C ALA A 32 9.37 20.91 -30.85
N ALA A 33 8.36 20.52 -30.07
CA ALA A 33 7.63 19.27 -30.24
C ALA A 33 6.75 19.30 -31.51
N ALA A 34 6.00 20.37 -31.73
CA ALA A 34 5.12 20.51 -32.90
C ALA A 34 5.90 20.36 -34.23
N GLU A 35 7.09 20.93 -34.31
CA GLU A 35 8.00 20.82 -35.47
C GLU A 35 8.53 19.40 -35.71
N MET A 36 8.36 18.48 -34.75
CA MET A 36 8.69 17.07 -34.92
C MET A 36 7.56 16.26 -35.54
N LEU A 37 6.37 16.81 -35.72
CA LEU A 37 5.26 16.14 -36.40
C LEU A 37 5.60 15.93 -37.89
N ASP A 38 5.19 14.79 -38.45
CA ASP A 38 5.21 14.56 -39.89
C ASP A 38 3.97 15.16 -40.56
N ALA A 39 2.84 15.18 -39.85
CA ALA A 39 1.62 15.90 -40.24
C ALA A 39 0.85 16.40 -39.00
N GLU A 40 0.30 17.61 -39.06
CA GLU A 40 -0.64 18.15 -38.07
C GLU A 40 -2.08 17.74 -38.43
N HIS A 41 -2.90 17.46 -37.41
CA HIS A 41 -4.30 17.09 -37.53
C HIS A 41 -5.21 18.26 -37.09
N GLU A 42 -6.48 18.25 -37.51
CA GLU A 42 -7.45 19.25 -37.06
C GLU A 42 -7.69 19.16 -35.54
N SER A 43 -7.86 20.31 -34.89
CA SER A 43 -8.16 20.37 -33.46
C SER A 43 -9.51 19.74 -33.14
N LEU A 44 -9.57 18.93 -32.08
CA LEU A 44 -10.79 18.31 -31.59
C LEU A 44 -11.42 19.16 -30.47
N PRO A 45 -12.77 19.15 -30.29
CA PRO A 45 -13.41 19.83 -29.17
C PRO A 45 -12.84 19.34 -27.85
N ILE A 46 -12.54 20.23 -26.90
CA ILE A 46 -11.97 19.89 -25.58
C ILE A 46 -13.09 19.45 -24.62
N ALA A 47 -12.80 18.48 -23.73
CA ALA A 47 -13.79 18.00 -22.76
C ALA A 47 -14.17 19.09 -21.71
N PRO A 48 -15.40 19.08 -21.16
CA PRO A 48 -15.77 20.02 -20.10
C PRO A 48 -14.85 19.91 -18.87
N GLY A 49 -14.28 21.04 -18.46
CA GLY A 49 -13.37 21.15 -17.32
C GLY A 49 -11.91 20.76 -17.61
N ASP A 50 -11.57 20.45 -18.86
CA ASP A 50 -10.18 20.31 -19.30
C ASP A 50 -9.64 21.67 -19.74
N SER A 51 -8.54 22.08 -19.12
CA SER A 51 -7.88 23.37 -19.34
C SER A 51 -6.59 23.26 -20.17
N ASN A 52 -6.23 22.07 -20.67
CA ASN A 52 -5.01 21.87 -21.43
C ASN A 52 -5.12 22.45 -22.84
N ASP A 53 -3.97 22.87 -23.38
CA ASP A 53 -3.83 23.17 -24.81
C ASP A 53 -3.23 21.96 -25.54
N TYR A 54 -3.83 21.58 -26.67
CA TYR A 54 -3.48 20.37 -27.41
C TYR A 54 -3.10 20.65 -28.86
N VAL A 55 -1.94 20.13 -29.26
CA VAL A 55 -1.54 20.00 -30.66
C VAL A 55 -1.62 18.53 -31.04
N LEU A 56 -2.33 18.23 -32.14
CA LEU A 56 -2.59 16.87 -32.61
C LEU A 56 -1.83 16.62 -33.91
N GLY A 57 -1.23 15.45 -34.05
CA GLY A 57 -0.55 15.09 -35.29
C GLY A 57 -0.08 13.64 -35.35
N SER A 58 0.82 13.36 -36.28
CA SER A 58 1.42 12.03 -36.46
C SER A 58 2.95 12.08 -36.53
N ILE A 59 3.60 11.03 -36.02
CA ILE A 59 5.03 10.76 -36.15
C ILE A 59 5.21 9.31 -36.58
N GLY A 60 5.69 9.11 -37.81
CA GLY A 60 5.79 7.79 -38.42
C GLY A 60 4.42 7.10 -38.53
N GLN A 61 4.23 6.04 -37.77
CA GLN A 61 2.98 5.26 -37.74
C GLN A 61 2.10 5.60 -36.52
N HIS A 62 2.52 6.54 -35.68
CA HIS A 62 1.86 6.83 -34.41
C HIS A 62 1.14 8.16 -34.45
N ASN A 63 -0.09 8.20 -33.97
CA ASN A 63 -0.83 9.44 -33.72
C ASN A 63 -0.47 9.96 -32.32
N VAL A 64 -0.06 11.22 -32.26
CA VAL A 64 0.52 11.86 -31.07
C VAL A 64 -0.34 13.04 -30.63
N ILE A 65 -0.58 13.14 -29.32
CA ILE A 65 -1.19 14.28 -28.65
C ILE A 65 -0.11 15.02 -27.89
N MET A 66 0.13 16.27 -28.23
CA MET A 66 1.03 17.15 -27.50
C MET A 66 0.22 18.04 -26.56
N ALA A 67 0.43 17.89 -25.26
CA ALA A 67 -0.22 18.68 -24.21
C ALA A 67 0.75 19.73 -23.67
N CYS A 68 0.33 20.99 -23.67
CA CYS A 68 1.09 22.12 -23.13
C CYS A 68 0.47 22.64 -21.83
N MET A 69 1.31 23.10 -20.90
CA MET A 69 0.86 23.87 -19.74
C MET A 69 0.60 25.31 -20.18
N ASN A 70 -0.60 25.86 -19.90
CA ASN A 70 -0.96 27.23 -20.33
C ASN A 70 0.00 28.30 -19.78
N GLU A 71 0.29 29.33 -20.60
CA GLU A 71 1.27 30.40 -20.32
C GLU A 71 0.93 31.28 -19.10
N ALA A 72 -0.32 31.25 -18.61
CA ALA A 72 -0.71 31.86 -17.34
C ALA A 72 -0.31 30.93 -16.18
N GLY A 73 0.99 30.91 -15.89
CA GLY A 73 1.70 30.06 -14.92
C GLY A 73 0.85 29.26 -13.92
N GLY A 74 1.05 27.93 -13.92
CA GLY A 74 0.93 27.16 -12.68
C GLY A 74 -0.04 25.98 -12.65
N LEU A 75 -0.39 25.35 -13.78
CA LEU A 75 -1.00 24.00 -13.69
C LEU A 75 0.11 22.99 -13.36
N PRO A 76 0.10 22.34 -12.18
CA PRO A 76 1.08 21.33 -11.88
C PRO A 76 0.90 20.13 -12.82
N ALA A 77 2.01 19.44 -13.12
CA ALA A 77 2.04 18.41 -14.16
C ALA A 77 1.02 17.26 -13.95
N ASN A 78 0.61 17.01 -12.71
CA ASN A 78 -0.47 16.07 -12.38
C ASN A 78 -1.82 16.49 -12.99
N ILE A 79 -2.16 17.77 -13.01
CA ILE A 79 -3.40 18.25 -13.61
C ILE A 79 -3.35 18.07 -15.13
N VAL A 80 -2.22 18.40 -15.74
CA VAL A 80 -2.03 18.26 -17.20
C VAL A 80 -2.15 16.80 -17.62
N ALA A 81 -1.49 15.90 -16.89
CA ALA A 81 -1.58 14.46 -17.13
C ALA A 81 -3.01 13.93 -16.91
N THR A 82 -3.69 14.35 -15.84
CA THR A 82 -5.07 13.94 -15.54
C THR A 82 -6.04 14.37 -16.64
N ASN A 83 -5.93 15.63 -17.08
CA ASN A 83 -6.75 16.18 -18.16
C ASN A 83 -6.50 15.47 -19.50
N LEU A 84 -5.22 15.20 -19.85
CA LEU A 84 -4.85 14.39 -21.02
C LEU A 84 -5.55 13.04 -21.00
N MET A 85 -5.54 12.35 -19.86
CA MET A 85 -6.18 11.04 -19.73
C MET A 85 -7.71 11.10 -19.76
N LYS A 86 -8.29 12.17 -19.20
CA LYS A 86 -9.74 12.41 -19.23
C LYS A 86 -10.25 12.70 -20.64
N SER A 87 -9.46 13.39 -21.47
CA SER A 87 -9.85 13.77 -22.82
C SER A 87 -9.50 12.72 -23.87
N PHE A 88 -8.43 11.95 -23.67
CA PHE A 88 -7.93 10.94 -24.62
C PHE A 88 -7.74 9.58 -23.93
N HIS A 89 -8.76 8.72 -24.02
CA HIS A 89 -8.81 7.44 -23.30
C HIS A 89 -7.92 6.35 -23.91
N ASN A 90 -7.49 6.47 -25.18
CA ASN A 90 -6.69 5.43 -25.84
C ASN A 90 -5.17 5.65 -25.73
N VAL A 91 -4.71 6.62 -24.93
CA VAL A 91 -3.28 6.88 -24.71
C VAL A 91 -2.63 5.67 -24.02
N ARG A 92 -1.51 5.18 -24.57
CA ARG A 92 -0.77 3.99 -24.11
C ARG A 92 0.61 4.34 -23.56
N TYR A 93 1.33 5.24 -24.23
CA TYR A 93 2.64 5.74 -23.80
C TYR A 93 2.59 7.25 -23.59
N VAL A 94 3.29 7.72 -22.55
CA VAL A 94 3.48 9.16 -22.32
C VAL A 94 4.95 9.51 -22.23
N LEU A 95 5.35 10.51 -23.01
CA LEU A 95 6.67 11.13 -22.98
C LEU A 95 6.57 12.48 -22.30
N MET A 96 7.54 12.82 -21.46
CA MET A 96 7.65 14.15 -20.89
C MET A 96 8.94 14.78 -21.38
N VAL A 97 8.82 15.71 -22.33
CA VAL A 97 9.94 16.21 -23.10
C VAL A 97 10.07 17.71 -22.88
N GLY A 98 11.27 18.13 -22.49
CA GLY A 98 11.52 19.53 -22.16
C GLY A 98 13.00 19.82 -21.94
N ILE A 99 13.29 20.92 -21.26
CA ILE A 99 14.65 21.34 -20.93
C ILE A 99 14.97 21.10 -19.45
N GLY A 100 16.25 20.87 -19.15
CA GLY A 100 16.71 20.67 -17.77
C GLY A 100 18.12 21.20 -17.55
N GLY A 101 18.54 21.23 -16.29
CA GLY A 101 19.90 21.55 -15.89
C GLY A 101 20.78 20.30 -15.92
N GLY A 102 21.92 20.35 -16.60
CA GLY A 102 22.87 19.26 -16.68
C GLY A 102 23.79 19.21 -15.47
N ILE A 103 24.17 18.00 -15.06
CA ILE A 103 25.10 17.76 -13.95
C ILE A 103 26.34 17.04 -14.49
N PRO A 104 27.40 17.78 -14.88
CA PRO A 104 28.62 17.15 -15.40
C PRO A 104 29.33 16.30 -14.35
N SER A 105 29.84 15.14 -14.76
CA SER A 105 30.68 14.24 -13.98
C SER A 105 31.82 13.66 -14.83
N GLU A 106 32.74 12.91 -14.21
CA GLU A 106 33.80 12.21 -14.94
C GLU A 106 33.24 11.13 -15.87
N GLU A 107 32.20 10.41 -15.44
CA GLU A 107 31.51 9.38 -16.23
C GLU A 107 30.57 10.00 -17.29
N HIS A 108 29.85 11.05 -16.90
CA HIS A 108 28.87 11.76 -17.73
C HIS A 108 29.36 13.18 -18.03
N GLN A 109 30.16 13.31 -19.08
CA GLN A 109 30.64 14.60 -19.60
C GLN A 109 29.53 15.38 -20.32
N ILE A 110 28.49 15.77 -19.59
CA ILE A 110 27.28 16.46 -20.10
C ILE A 110 27.62 17.87 -20.54
N ARG A 111 27.09 18.29 -21.70
CA ARG A 111 27.28 19.61 -22.31
C ARG A 111 25.96 20.30 -22.64
N LEU A 112 25.99 21.61 -22.84
CA LEU A 112 24.78 22.33 -23.29
C LEU A 112 24.36 21.84 -24.68
N GLY A 113 23.07 21.57 -24.85
CA GLY A 113 22.49 20.96 -26.04
C GLY A 113 22.52 19.42 -26.06
N ASP A 114 23.24 18.77 -25.14
CA ASP A 114 23.14 17.32 -24.94
C ASP A 114 21.74 16.94 -24.44
N ILE A 115 21.44 15.64 -24.52
CA ILE A 115 20.16 15.07 -24.09
C ILE A 115 20.41 14.13 -22.91
N VAL A 116 19.61 14.25 -21.87
CA VAL A 116 19.56 13.30 -20.74
C VAL A 116 18.20 12.60 -20.76
N VAL A 117 18.22 11.28 -20.69
CA VAL A 117 17.01 10.44 -20.67
C VAL A 117 16.97 9.67 -19.35
N SER A 118 15.83 9.73 -18.66
CA SER A 118 15.62 9.02 -17.40
C SER A 118 15.81 7.51 -17.60
N GLN A 119 16.67 6.88 -16.81
CA GLN A 119 16.92 5.44 -16.87
C GLN A 119 16.62 4.75 -15.54
N PRO A 120 15.71 3.74 -15.52
CA PRO A 120 15.50 2.91 -14.35
C PRO A 120 16.79 2.17 -13.95
N ASP A 121 17.16 2.25 -12.66
CA ASP A 121 18.38 1.65 -12.10
C ASP A 121 18.10 0.50 -11.13
N GLY A 122 16.85 0.02 -11.11
CA GLY A 122 16.37 -1.01 -10.20
C GLY A 122 16.05 -0.52 -8.80
N LYS A 123 16.35 0.73 -8.45
CA LYS A 123 15.95 1.36 -7.17
C LYS A 123 14.95 2.49 -7.38
N SER A 124 15.05 3.14 -8.53
CA SER A 124 14.14 4.17 -9.01
C SER A 124 13.71 3.87 -10.45
N SER A 125 12.64 4.50 -10.87
CA SER A 125 12.17 4.55 -12.26
C SER A 125 13.06 5.36 -13.20
N GLY A 126 14.13 5.99 -12.69
CA GLY A 126 14.97 6.91 -13.43
C GLY A 126 14.70 8.39 -13.14
N VAL A 127 13.62 8.70 -12.40
CA VAL A 127 13.34 10.06 -11.90
C VAL A 127 13.06 10.00 -10.41
N VAL A 128 13.77 10.82 -9.63
CA VAL A 128 13.71 10.83 -8.16
C VAL A 128 13.26 12.20 -7.68
N GLN A 129 12.26 12.23 -6.79
CA GLN A 129 11.80 13.45 -6.15
C GLN A 129 12.72 13.79 -4.97
N SER A 130 13.17 15.04 -4.94
CA SER A 130 14.07 15.58 -3.95
C SER A 130 13.52 16.93 -3.48
N ASP A 131 13.19 17.07 -2.19
CA ASP A 131 12.74 18.36 -1.66
C ASP A 131 13.93 19.30 -1.55
N PHE A 132 14.01 20.29 -2.45
CA PHE A 132 15.13 21.22 -2.52
C PHE A 132 15.00 22.37 -1.49
N GLY A 133 13.82 22.52 -0.86
CA GLY A 133 13.49 23.62 0.06
C GLY A 133 13.70 23.31 1.55
N LYS A 134 13.82 22.04 1.95
CA LYS A 134 14.15 21.63 3.33
C LYS A 134 15.61 21.20 3.40
N TRP A 135 16.48 22.17 3.64
CA TRP A 135 17.90 21.92 3.87
C TRP A 135 18.11 21.31 5.25
N GLU A 136 18.47 20.02 5.29
CA GLU A 136 19.02 19.38 6.48
C GLU A 136 20.55 19.32 6.35
N MET A 137 21.30 19.34 7.46
CA MET A 137 22.78 19.28 7.43
C MET A 137 23.36 18.05 6.69
N ASP A 138 22.54 17.03 6.41
CA ASP A 138 22.95 15.73 5.87
C ASP A 138 22.57 15.49 4.39
N GLY A 139 21.90 16.42 3.71
CA GLY A 139 21.59 16.30 2.28
C GLY A 139 20.15 16.58 1.87
N PHE A 140 19.84 16.19 0.63
CA PHE A 140 18.47 16.27 0.12
C PHE A 140 17.64 15.04 0.54
N LYS A 141 16.42 15.26 1.01
CA LYS A 141 15.48 14.18 1.35
C LYS A 141 14.77 13.70 0.08
N ILE A 142 14.90 12.40 -0.22
CA ILE A 142 14.12 11.75 -1.27
C ILE A 142 12.70 11.54 -0.75
N THR A 143 11.72 12.14 -1.42
CA THR A 143 10.31 12.09 -1.01
C THR A 143 9.46 11.20 -1.91
N GLY A 144 10.00 10.76 -3.04
CA GLY A 144 9.27 9.94 -4.01
C GLY A 144 10.10 9.59 -5.24
N SER A 145 9.51 8.81 -6.14
CA SER A 145 10.06 8.55 -7.47
C SER A 145 8.93 8.40 -8.48
N LEU A 146 9.17 8.70 -9.74
CA LEU A 146 8.16 8.51 -10.79
C LEU A 146 7.85 7.01 -10.95
N ASN A 147 6.73 6.61 -11.56
CA ASN A 147 6.54 5.18 -11.86
C ASN A 147 7.45 4.77 -13.02
N ARG A 148 7.76 3.48 -13.09
CA ARG A 148 8.63 2.96 -14.15
C ARG A 148 7.95 3.15 -15.52
N PRO A 149 8.66 3.65 -16.55
CA PRO A 149 8.10 3.75 -17.89
C PRO A 149 7.71 2.39 -18.45
N ALA A 150 6.74 2.36 -19.36
CA ALA A 150 6.28 1.14 -20.03
C ALA A 150 7.44 0.37 -20.70
N GLU A 151 7.40 -0.97 -20.67
CA GLU A 151 8.48 -1.82 -21.17
C GLU A 151 8.82 -1.56 -22.66
N GLY A 152 7.83 -1.19 -23.47
CA GLY A 152 8.04 -0.81 -24.88
C GLY A 152 9.00 0.36 -25.03
N LEU A 153 8.83 1.41 -24.21
CA LEU A 153 9.73 2.57 -24.20
C LEU A 153 11.14 2.19 -23.75
N ILE A 154 11.28 1.34 -22.72
CA ILE A 154 12.58 0.85 -22.25
C ILE A 154 13.29 0.03 -23.34
N ARG A 155 12.56 -0.84 -24.05
CA ARG A 155 13.09 -1.59 -25.21
C ARG A 155 13.51 -0.66 -26.35
N GLY A 156 12.70 0.36 -26.63
CA GLY A 156 13.00 1.43 -27.59
C GLY A 156 14.30 2.16 -27.24
N MET A 157 14.48 2.58 -25.99
CA MET A 157 15.74 3.17 -25.50
C MET A 157 16.95 2.22 -25.70
N GLY A 158 16.76 0.92 -25.46
CA GLY A 158 17.78 -0.09 -25.74
C GLY A 158 18.16 -0.15 -27.24
N ALA A 159 17.20 0.05 -28.14
CA ALA A 159 17.43 0.16 -29.57
C ALA A 159 18.19 1.45 -29.93
N MET A 160 17.80 2.58 -29.34
CA MET A 160 18.48 3.87 -29.49
C MET A 160 19.96 3.79 -29.09
N LYS A 161 20.27 3.18 -27.93
CA LYS A 161 21.65 2.93 -27.49
C LYS A 161 22.46 2.13 -28.51
N ARG A 162 21.87 1.06 -29.08
CA ARG A 162 22.54 0.26 -30.13
C ARG A 162 22.80 1.06 -31.40
N GLN A 163 21.89 1.93 -31.81
CA GLN A 163 22.08 2.79 -32.99
C GLN A 163 23.17 3.85 -32.76
N GLN A 164 23.24 4.41 -31.56
CA GLN A 164 24.30 5.34 -31.16
C GLN A 164 25.69 4.70 -31.22
N HIS A 165 25.85 3.48 -30.72
CA HIS A 165 27.12 2.73 -30.86
C HIS A 165 27.51 2.43 -32.31
N ARG A 166 26.53 2.44 -33.23
CA ARG A 166 26.75 2.24 -34.67
C ARG A 166 26.86 3.56 -35.46
N ASN A 167 26.86 4.71 -34.78
CA ASN A 167 26.80 6.06 -35.39
C ASN A 167 25.67 6.22 -36.43
N LYS A 168 24.50 5.64 -36.16
CA LYS A 168 23.32 5.67 -37.04
C LYS A 168 22.17 6.56 -36.53
N SER A 169 22.45 7.39 -35.52
CA SER A 169 21.48 8.31 -34.91
C SER A 169 20.95 9.32 -35.93
N LYS A 170 19.64 9.55 -35.95
CA LYS A 170 18.96 10.53 -36.81
C LYS A 170 18.72 11.88 -36.12
N ILE A 171 18.97 12.00 -34.82
CA ILE A 171 18.81 13.25 -34.04
C ILE A 171 19.44 14.44 -34.77
N HIS A 172 20.71 14.32 -35.18
CA HIS A 172 21.40 15.39 -35.92
C HIS A 172 20.66 15.78 -37.21
N SER A 173 20.14 14.79 -37.94
CA SER A 173 19.42 15.06 -39.19
C SER A 173 18.12 15.82 -38.95
N PHE A 174 17.37 15.51 -37.88
CA PHE A 174 16.15 16.24 -37.53
C PHE A 174 16.47 17.69 -37.11
N VAL A 175 17.48 17.87 -36.26
CA VAL A 175 17.93 19.20 -35.81
C VAL A 175 18.44 20.06 -36.98
N LYS A 176 19.15 19.44 -37.95
CA LYS A 176 19.73 20.17 -39.10
C LYS A 176 18.69 20.63 -40.12
N HIS A 177 17.64 19.85 -40.35
CA HIS A 177 16.59 20.16 -41.33
C HIS A 177 15.42 20.95 -40.73
N PHE A 178 15.58 21.46 -39.51
CA PHE A 178 14.61 22.32 -38.86
C PHE A 178 14.30 23.58 -39.71
N PRO A 179 13.03 23.82 -40.10
CA PRO A 179 12.66 24.85 -41.08
C PRO A 179 12.77 26.28 -40.54
N GLY A 180 12.82 26.48 -39.21
CA GLY A 180 13.22 27.76 -38.61
C GLY A 180 12.24 28.91 -38.81
N THR A 181 10.94 28.64 -38.83
CA THR A 181 9.83 29.61 -38.98
C THR A 181 9.61 30.52 -37.75
N PHE A 182 10.44 30.39 -36.70
CA PHE A 182 10.32 31.15 -35.44
C PHE A 182 10.89 32.57 -35.51
N ASN A 183 10.45 33.44 -34.59
CA ASN A 183 10.88 34.84 -34.49
C ASN A 183 12.41 35.03 -34.28
N GLU A 184 13.14 33.99 -33.85
CA GLU A 184 14.60 34.04 -33.62
C GLU A 184 15.35 32.76 -34.09
N PRO A 185 15.46 32.48 -35.39
CA PRO A 185 15.92 31.18 -35.91
C PRO A 185 17.40 30.85 -35.63
N ARG A 186 18.17 31.80 -35.08
CA ARG A 186 19.58 31.61 -34.71
C ARG A 186 19.75 30.87 -33.37
N THR A 187 18.82 31.04 -32.43
CA THR A 187 18.90 30.43 -31.09
C THR A 187 18.48 28.94 -31.09
N TRP A 188 17.82 28.50 -32.17
CA TRP A 188 17.43 27.11 -32.45
C TRP A 188 18.53 26.27 -33.12
N LYS A 189 19.69 26.88 -33.42
CA LYS A 189 20.87 26.18 -33.98
C LYS A 189 21.90 25.94 -32.90
N TYR A 190 22.87 25.07 -33.17
CA TYR A 190 23.99 24.87 -32.24
C TYR A 190 24.72 26.20 -32.01
N GLN A 191 24.88 26.59 -30.75
CA GLN A 191 25.36 27.93 -30.38
C GLN A 191 26.90 28.06 -30.40
N GLY A 192 27.65 26.99 -30.72
CA GLY A 192 29.12 27.04 -30.72
C GLY A 192 29.73 26.76 -29.35
N ARG A 193 30.95 26.22 -29.35
CA ARG A 193 31.65 25.77 -28.13
C ARG A 193 32.08 26.95 -27.25
N GLU A 194 32.35 28.09 -27.87
CA GLU A 194 32.64 29.37 -27.24
C GLU A 194 31.50 29.87 -26.34
N ASN A 195 30.27 29.39 -26.58
CA ASN A 195 29.08 29.72 -25.82
C ASN A 195 28.68 28.61 -24.83
N ASP A 196 29.53 27.59 -24.63
CA ASP A 196 29.38 26.53 -23.63
C ASP A 196 30.52 26.57 -22.56
N PRO A 197 30.63 27.64 -21.76
CA PRO A 197 31.68 27.73 -20.76
C PRO A 197 31.34 26.89 -19.51
N ILE A 198 32.24 25.99 -19.12
CA ILE A 198 32.25 25.37 -17.78
C ILE A 198 33.29 26.09 -16.91
N TYR A 199 32.87 26.52 -15.73
CA TYR A 199 33.68 27.29 -14.79
C TYR A 199 34.20 26.43 -13.64
N LYS A 200 35.40 26.77 -13.14
CA LYS A 200 36.10 26.00 -12.09
C LYS A 200 35.85 26.52 -10.67
N GLU A 201 35.44 27.78 -10.49
CA GLU A 201 35.32 28.48 -9.20
C GLU A 201 33.93 29.13 -9.00
N ASP A 202 33.50 29.21 -7.73
CA ASP A 202 32.20 29.74 -7.28
C ASP A 202 32.27 31.25 -6.99
N LEU A 203 32.30 32.06 -8.06
CA LEU A 203 32.11 33.50 -7.95
C LEU A 203 30.71 33.86 -8.48
N GLU A 204 29.92 34.56 -7.66
CA GLU A 204 28.60 35.05 -8.04
C GLU A 204 28.70 36.05 -9.20
N PRO A 205 27.92 35.89 -10.28
CA PRO A 205 27.82 36.93 -11.30
C PRO A 205 27.21 38.21 -10.70
N ARG A 206 27.70 39.38 -11.13
CA ARG A 206 26.99 40.65 -10.88
C ARG A 206 25.59 40.60 -11.54
N GLN A 207 24.69 41.50 -11.13
CA GLN A 207 23.29 41.55 -11.60
C GLN A 207 23.12 41.65 -13.14
N ASP A 208 24.20 41.95 -13.88
CA ASP A 208 24.28 42.01 -15.35
C ASP A 208 24.76 40.70 -16.01
N GLY A 209 25.05 39.65 -15.23
CA GLY A 209 25.46 38.34 -15.73
C GLY A 209 26.93 38.23 -16.15
N VAL A 210 27.76 39.28 -15.93
CA VAL A 210 29.18 39.28 -16.31
C VAL A 210 30.07 39.28 -15.07
N CYS A 211 30.84 38.20 -14.90
CA CYS A 211 31.85 38.05 -13.85
C CYS A 211 33.26 38.18 -14.45
N PRO A 212 33.93 39.34 -14.35
CA PRO A 212 35.26 39.54 -14.92
C PRO A 212 36.37 38.72 -14.24
N GLU A 213 36.12 38.21 -13.03
CA GLU A 213 37.05 37.36 -12.28
C GLU A 213 36.86 35.85 -12.55
N CYS A 214 35.75 35.47 -13.18
CA CYS A 214 35.44 34.07 -13.48
C CYS A 214 36.20 33.61 -14.72
N LYS A 215 37.35 32.96 -14.54
CA LYS A 215 38.07 32.33 -15.66
C LYS A 215 37.35 31.03 -16.08
N PRO A 216 36.92 30.91 -17.35
CA PRO A 216 36.54 29.61 -17.90
C PRO A 216 37.72 28.62 -17.77
N LEU A 217 37.45 27.32 -17.64
CA LEU A 217 38.51 26.32 -17.73
C LEU A 217 39.30 26.50 -19.04
N GLU A 218 40.57 26.91 -18.95
CA GLU A 218 41.43 27.05 -20.13
C GLU A 218 41.60 25.68 -20.81
N MET A 219 41.35 25.67 -22.12
CA MET A 219 41.44 24.50 -22.99
C MET A 219 42.86 23.93 -22.98
N GLY A 220 43.05 22.77 -22.34
CA GLY A 220 44.32 22.04 -22.44
C GLY A 220 44.54 20.83 -21.55
N GLN A 221 43.71 20.55 -20.53
CA GLN A 221 44.03 19.50 -19.54
C GLN A 221 42.99 18.39 -19.34
N THR A 222 41.94 18.34 -20.14
CA THR A 222 41.15 17.10 -20.30
C THR A 222 41.31 16.64 -21.73
N GLN A 223 41.70 15.38 -21.94
CA GLN A 223 41.74 14.70 -23.24
C GLN A 223 40.31 14.56 -23.83
N ALA A 224 39.62 15.68 -24.06
CA ALA A 224 38.33 15.71 -24.70
C ALA A 224 38.55 15.60 -26.21
N LYS A 225 38.05 14.50 -26.80
CA LYS A 225 37.93 14.32 -28.25
C LYS A 225 37.23 15.54 -28.88
N PRO A 226 37.50 15.86 -30.16
CA PRO A 226 36.89 17.01 -30.84
C PRO A 226 35.37 16.98 -30.70
N HIS A 227 34.80 18.08 -30.19
CA HIS A 227 33.36 18.26 -29.99
C HIS A 227 32.67 18.33 -31.35
N THR A 228 31.77 17.39 -31.63
CA THR A 228 30.90 17.42 -32.81
C THR A 228 29.70 18.33 -32.54
N PRO A 229 29.10 18.96 -33.56
CA PRO A 229 27.82 19.67 -33.45
C PRO A 229 26.61 18.72 -33.25
N ASP A 230 26.88 17.45 -32.92
CA ASP A 230 25.89 16.40 -32.75
C ASP A 230 25.64 16.23 -31.25
N PRO A 231 24.39 16.38 -30.78
CA PRO A 231 24.09 16.26 -29.36
C PRO A 231 24.36 14.83 -28.87
N LYS A 232 25.03 14.70 -27.73
CA LYS A 232 25.26 13.40 -27.10
C LYS A 232 24.08 13.05 -26.21
N VAL A 233 23.72 11.77 -26.19
CA VAL A 233 22.67 11.27 -25.30
C VAL A 233 23.30 10.56 -24.10
N HIS A 234 22.87 10.97 -22.92
CA HIS A 234 23.23 10.39 -21.64
C HIS A 234 21.99 9.74 -21.02
N TYR A 235 22.20 8.66 -20.29
CA TYR A 235 21.13 7.92 -19.65
C TYR A 235 21.48 7.77 -18.17
N GLY A 236 20.57 8.17 -17.29
CA GLY A 236 20.84 8.17 -15.86
C GLY A 236 19.67 8.71 -15.05
N ILE A 237 19.93 9.02 -13.78
CA ILE A 237 18.93 9.56 -12.86
C ILE A 237 18.69 11.04 -13.16
N ILE A 238 17.40 11.41 -13.25
CA ILE A 238 16.95 12.81 -13.28
C ILE A 238 16.37 13.14 -11.91
N ALA A 239 16.87 14.19 -11.28
CA ALA A 239 16.36 14.67 -10.00
C ALA A 239 15.29 15.75 -10.23
N SER A 240 14.13 15.57 -9.60
CA SER A 240 12.98 16.46 -9.70
C SER A 240 12.70 17.11 -8.36
N GLY A 241 12.42 18.41 -8.32
CA GLY A 241 12.08 19.05 -7.04
C GLY A 241 11.24 20.31 -7.16
N ASN A 242 10.80 20.81 -6.01
CA ASN A 242 9.89 21.94 -5.86
C ASN A 242 10.55 23.32 -6.02
N GLN A 243 11.88 23.39 -6.13
CA GLN A 243 12.63 24.65 -6.29
C GLN A 243 13.76 24.52 -7.31
N VAL A 244 14.17 25.64 -7.91
CA VAL A 244 15.32 25.66 -8.83
C VAL A 244 16.62 25.57 -8.03
N ILE A 245 17.51 24.64 -8.39
CA ILE A 245 18.89 24.64 -7.89
C ILE A 245 19.66 25.80 -8.52
N LYS A 246 20.14 26.72 -7.66
CA LYS A 246 20.83 27.95 -8.09
C LYS A 246 22.30 28.01 -7.69
N ASN A 247 22.84 26.99 -7.03
CA ASN A 247 24.23 26.96 -6.60
C ASN A 247 24.90 25.63 -6.97
N ARG A 248 26.14 25.72 -7.45
CA ARG A 248 27.01 24.59 -7.75
C ARG A 248 27.18 23.62 -6.59
N GLU A 249 27.33 24.09 -5.34
CA GLU A 249 27.50 23.21 -4.18
C GLU A 249 26.31 22.26 -4.01
N GLN A 250 25.09 22.80 -4.17
CA GLN A 250 23.84 22.01 -4.15
C GLN A 250 23.84 20.95 -5.24
N ARG A 251 24.16 21.36 -6.47
CA ARG A 251 24.25 20.44 -7.62
C ARG A 251 25.30 19.35 -7.40
N ASP A 252 26.50 19.70 -6.95
CA ASP A 252 27.59 18.76 -6.76
C ASP A 252 27.30 17.78 -5.60
N ARG A 253 26.59 18.22 -4.56
CA ARG A 253 26.05 17.32 -3.51
C ARG A 253 25.00 16.38 -4.06
N LEU A 254 24.07 16.88 -4.87
CA LEU A 254 23.04 16.06 -5.52
C LEU A 254 23.67 14.97 -6.41
N ARG A 255 24.70 15.32 -7.18
CA ARG A 255 25.51 14.36 -7.95
C ARG A 255 26.08 13.28 -7.04
N ASN A 256 26.72 13.67 -5.94
CA ASN A 256 27.39 12.73 -5.04
C ASN A 256 26.40 11.82 -4.29
N GLN A 257 25.19 12.32 -4.00
CA GLN A 257 24.16 11.58 -3.27
C GLN A 257 23.33 10.65 -4.16
N LEU A 258 22.90 11.13 -5.34
CA LEU A 258 21.94 10.45 -6.19
C LEU A 258 22.53 9.91 -7.50
N ASP A 259 23.80 10.22 -7.80
CA ASP A 259 24.38 9.96 -9.13
C ASP A 259 23.55 10.61 -10.25
N ALA A 260 22.95 11.78 -9.94
CA ALA A 260 22.05 12.49 -10.83
C ALA A 260 22.80 13.10 -12.02
N CYS A 261 22.23 12.92 -13.21
CA CYS A 261 22.75 13.47 -14.48
C CYS A 261 22.08 14.79 -14.84
N CYS A 262 20.85 15.01 -14.39
CA CYS A 262 20.05 16.18 -14.72
C CYS A 262 19.15 16.57 -13.55
N VAL A 263 18.83 17.86 -13.46
CA VAL A 263 17.79 18.42 -12.59
C VAL A 263 16.70 19.09 -13.41
N GLU A 264 15.47 18.91 -12.95
CA GLU A 264 14.26 19.49 -13.53
C GLU A 264 13.21 19.73 -12.42
N MET A 265 12.10 20.39 -12.73
CA MET A 265 11.05 20.69 -11.74
C MET A 265 9.68 20.15 -12.15
N GLU A 266 9.52 19.81 -13.42
CA GLU A 266 8.24 19.63 -14.05
C GLU A 266 7.61 18.28 -13.64
N SER A 267 8.44 17.24 -13.42
CA SER A 267 7.95 15.92 -13.05
C SER A 267 7.52 15.81 -11.57
N PHE A 268 7.75 16.85 -10.75
CA PHE A 268 7.57 16.82 -9.30
C PHE A 268 6.17 16.40 -8.86
N GLY A 269 5.13 16.86 -9.56
CA GLY A 269 3.74 16.54 -9.24
C GLY A 269 3.28 15.14 -9.65
N LEU A 270 4.04 14.43 -10.49
CA LEU A 270 3.66 13.13 -11.06
C LEU A 270 4.17 11.92 -10.27
N MET A 271 4.88 12.16 -9.18
CA MET A 271 5.61 11.13 -8.43
C MET A 271 4.66 10.07 -7.87
N ASN A 272 5.09 8.81 -7.93
CA ASN A 272 4.38 7.60 -7.51
C ASN A 272 3.05 7.29 -8.23
N ASN A 273 2.52 8.20 -9.06
CA ASN A 273 1.18 8.15 -9.62
C ASN A 273 1.10 8.24 -11.16
N PHE A 274 2.23 8.23 -11.88
CA PHE A 274 2.21 8.34 -13.34
C PHE A 274 3.44 7.70 -14.02
N PRO A 275 3.25 6.71 -14.92
CA PRO A 275 4.35 6.13 -15.68
C PRO A 275 4.61 6.93 -16.96
N CYS A 276 5.72 7.68 -17.00
CA CYS A 276 6.16 8.36 -18.23
C CYS A 276 7.69 8.34 -18.37
N LEU A 277 8.18 8.48 -19.61
CA LEU A 277 9.61 8.61 -19.89
C LEU A 277 10.01 10.09 -19.94
N VAL A 278 10.97 10.49 -19.10
CA VAL A 278 11.42 11.88 -19.02
C VAL A 278 12.67 12.09 -19.89
N ILE A 279 12.58 13.05 -20.80
CA ILE A 279 13.63 13.42 -21.76
C ILE A 279 13.93 14.91 -21.57
N ARG A 280 15.19 15.25 -21.28
CA ARG A 280 15.62 16.62 -21.01
C ARG A 280 16.76 17.04 -21.93
N GLY A 281 16.56 18.11 -22.67
CA GLY A 281 17.63 18.82 -23.35
C GLY A 281 18.35 19.74 -22.37
N ILE A 282 19.66 19.75 -22.38
CA ILE A 282 20.44 20.48 -21.38
C ILE A 282 20.59 21.94 -21.77
N SER A 283 19.95 22.84 -21.02
CA SER A 283 19.94 24.28 -21.28
C SER A 283 20.83 25.08 -20.33
N ASN A 284 21.16 24.54 -19.16
CA ASN A 284 22.08 25.14 -18.18
C ASN A 284 22.81 24.06 -17.37
N TYR A 285 23.67 24.47 -16.42
CA TYR A 285 24.44 23.57 -15.55
C TYR A 285 24.02 23.60 -14.07
N ALA A 286 22.81 24.07 -13.76
CA ALA A 286 22.27 24.17 -12.39
C ALA A 286 23.24 24.84 -11.39
N ASP A 287 23.95 25.89 -11.83
CA ASP A 287 24.99 26.60 -11.09
C ASP A 287 24.65 28.10 -10.88
N GLY A 288 23.37 28.46 -11.06
CA GLY A 288 22.87 29.82 -10.87
C GLY A 288 23.06 30.76 -12.07
N ARG A 289 23.79 30.33 -13.10
CA ARG A 289 24.03 31.14 -14.31
C ARG A 289 22.93 30.90 -15.34
N LYS A 290 22.39 31.99 -15.89
CA LYS A 290 21.38 31.92 -16.95
C LYS A 290 22.05 31.68 -18.30
N ASN A 291 21.68 30.58 -18.94
CA ASN A 291 22.11 30.20 -20.29
C ASN A 291 20.92 30.21 -21.25
N ASP A 292 20.06 31.22 -21.15
CA ASP A 292 18.75 31.28 -21.81
C ASP A 292 18.84 31.11 -23.35
N ARG A 293 19.97 31.48 -23.96
CA ARG A 293 20.27 31.25 -25.38
C ARG A 293 20.27 29.79 -25.83
N TRP A 294 20.50 28.86 -24.91
CA TRP A 294 20.54 27.42 -25.20
C TRP A 294 19.19 26.74 -25.03
N GLN A 295 18.21 27.39 -24.39
CA GLN A 295 16.88 26.80 -24.18
C GLN A 295 16.20 26.34 -25.48
N PRO A 296 16.18 27.12 -26.59
CA PRO A 296 15.51 26.71 -27.82
C PRO A 296 16.21 25.52 -28.48
N TYR A 297 17.55 25.55 -28.57
CA TYR A 297 18.32 24.43 -29.12
C TYR A 297 18.21 23.16 -28.25
N ALA A 298 18.22 23.30 -26.92
CA ALA A 298 18.06 22.18 -26.00
C ALA A 298 16.66 21.54 -26.11
N ALA A 299 15.60 22.36 -26.18
CA ALA A 299 14.25 21.86 -26.43
C ALA A 299 14.17 21.08 -27.75
N LEU A 300 14.81 21.60 -28.81
CA LEU A 300 14.88 20.97 -30.12
C LEU A 300 15.62 19.62 -30.10
N THR A 301 16.76 19.51 -29.40
CA THR A 301 17.50 18.24 -29.34
C THR A 301 16.74 17.18 -28.54
N ALA A 302 16.04 17.57 -27.47
CA ALA A 302 15.16 16.69 -26.71
C ALA A 302 13.99 16.17 -27.57
N ALA A 303 13.32 17.07 -28.30
CA ALA A 303 12.22 16.72 -29.20
C ALA A 303 12.68 15.80 -30.35
N ALA A 304 13.86 16.06 -30.92
CA ALA A 304 14.45 15.20 -31.95
C ALA A 304 14.75 13.78 -31.44
N TYR A 305 15.19 13.63 -30.19
CA TYR A 305 15.36 12.31 -29.56
C TYR A 305 14.01 11.59 -29.43
N ALA A 306 12.97 12.28 -28.96
CA ALA A 306 11.64 11.72 -28.81
C ALA A 306 11.05 11.29 -30.17
N LYS A 307 11.21 12.09 -31.23
CA LYS A 307 10.83 11.70 -32.60
C LYS A 307 11.53 10.41 -33.04
N GLU A 308 12.85 10.33 -32.87
CA GLU A 308 13.60 9.14 -33.26
C GLU A 308 13.20 7.90 -32.45
N LEU A 309 12.94 8.06 -31.15
CA LEU A 309 12.45 7.00 -30.27
C LEU A 309 11.11 6.45 -30.78
N LEU A 310 10.14 7.32 -31.10
CA LEU A 310 8.83 6.89 -31.62
C LEU A 310 8.95 6.14 -32.96
N LEU A 311 9.88 6.56 -33.83
CA LEU A 311 10.19 5.86 -35.08
C LEU A 311 10.81 4.47 -34.87
N GLN A 312 11.30 4.13 -33.67
CA GLN A 312 11.75 2.79 -33.31
C GLN A 312 10.65 1.89 -32.75
N LEU A 313 9.50 2.46 -32.35
CA LEU A 313 8.40 1.71 -31.76
C LEU A 313 7.50 1.13 -32.85
N SER A 314 7.14 -0.14 -32.70
CA SER A 314 6.17 -0.81 -33.57
C SER A 314 4.74 -0.43 -33.16
N LEU A 315 3.87 -0.11 -34.11
CA LEU A 315 2.46 0.20 -33.86
C LEU A 315 1.77 -0.93 -33.09
N VAL A 316 1.95 -2.18 -33.52
CA VAL A 316 1.40 -3.38 -32.85
C VAL A 316 1.82 -3.44 -31.38
N GLN A 317 3.07 -3.13 -31.05
CA GLN A 317 3.54 -3.14 -29.66
C GLN A 317 2.94 -2.03 -28.81
N VAL A 318 2.63 -0.88 -29.41
CA VAL A 318 1.94 0.23 -28.74
C VAL A 318 0.49 -0.15 -28.48
N GLU A 319 -0.20 -0.71 -29.48
CA GLU A 319 -1.61 -1.14 -29.39
C GLU A 319 -1.81 -2.30 -28.41
N ASP A 320 -0.87 -3.25 -28.35
CA ASP A 320 -0.85 -4.36 -27.37
C ASP A 320 -0.57 -3.90 -25.93
N THR A 321 -0.13 -2.65 -25.73
CA THR A 321 0.09 -2.12 -24.38
C THR A 321 -1.25 -1.73 -23.77
N PRO A 322 -1.55 -2.11 -22.52
CA PRO A 322 -2.76 -1.66 -21.81
C PRO A 322 -2.92 -0.14 -21.85
N LYS A 323 -4.16 0.35 -21.77
CA LYS A 323 -4.42 1.79 -21.77
C LYS A 323 -3.79 2.42 -20.54
N MET A 324 -3.47 3.71 -20.61
CA MET A 324 -2.79 4.37 -19.51
C MET A 324 -3.66 4.45 -18.25
N ASP A 325 -4.98 4.54 -18.36
CA ASP A 325 -5.93 4.36 -17.25
C ASP A 325 -5.85 2.94 -16.65
N GLU A 326 -5.89 1.88 -17.47
CA GLU A 326 -5.70 0.49 -17.02
C GLU A 326 -4.32 0.28 -16.35
N GLN A 327 -3.27 0.94 -16.86
CA GLN A 327 -1.93 0.91 -16.24
C GLN A 327 -1.93 1.60 -14.87
N LEU A 328 -2.65 2.72 -14.72
CA LEU A 328 -2.77 3.46 -13.47
C LEU A 328 -3.61 2.71 -12.44
N GLU A 329 -4.75 2.14 -12.84
CA GLU A 329 -5.56 1.25 -12.00
C GLU A 329 -4.73 0.07 -11.50
N LYS A 330 -3.92 -0.53 -12.37
CA LYS A 330 -3.02 -1.62 -11.97
C LYS A 330 -1.93 -1.16 -10.99
N LEU A 331 -1.42 0.06 -11.13
CA LEU A 331 -0.44 0.62 -10.18
C LEU A 331 -1.09 0.86 -8.80
N GLN A 332 -2.31 1.37 -8.77
CA GLN A 332 -3.11 1.53 -7.55
C GLN A 332 -3.42 0.17 -6.90
N TYR A 333 -3.83 -0.81 -7.71
CA TYR A 333 -4.05 -2.20 -7.30
C TYR A 333 -2.79 -2.82 -6.66
N ASN A 334 -1.63 -2.65 -7.28
CA ASN A 334 -0.36 -3.14 -6.73
C ASN A 334 0.02 -2.42 -5.42
N GLN A 335 -0.22 -1.10 -5.33
CA GLN A 335 0.03 -0.34 -4.10
C GLN A 335 -0.86 -0.83 -2.95
N ALA A 336 -2.14 -1.08 -3.21
CA ALA A 336 -3.07 -1.65 -2.23
C ALA A 336 -2.58 -3.02 -1.73
N LEU A 337 -2.15 -3.92 -2.63
CA LEU A 337 -1.54 -5.20 -2.25
C LEU A 337 -0.30 -5.00 -1.36
N PHE A 338 0.59 -4.09 -1.72
CA PHE A 338 1.83 -3.88 -0.99
C PHE A 338 1.61 -3.27 0.39
N GLN A 339 0.60 -2.42 0.55
CA GLN A 339 0.20 -1.89 1.84
C GLN A 339 -0.49 -2.95 2.70
N TRP A 340 -1.33 -3.79 2.08
CA TRP A 340 -1.98 -4.92 2.74
C TRP A 340 -0.98 -5.98 3.21
N LEU A 341 0.05 -6.29 2.42
CA LEU A 341 1.09 -7.27 2.77
C LEU A 341 1.87 -6.88 4.02
N SER A 342 2.28 -5.61 4.12
CA SER A 342 3.02 -5.11 5.28
C SER A 342 3.11 -3.58 5.25
N PRO A 343 2.87 -2.91 6.39
CA PRO A 343 3.12 -1.47 6.53
C PRO A 343 4.62 -1.13 6.61
N LEU A 344 5.49 -2.12 6.81
CA LEU A 344 6.93 -1.90 6.97
C LEU A 344 7.58 -1.43 5.66
N GLU A 345 8.56 -0.54 5.77
CA GLU A 345 9.33 0.01 4.65
C GLU A 345 10.85 -0.19 4.85
N PRO A 346 11.35 -1.45 4.81
CA PRO A 346 12.73 -1.77 5.21
C PRO A 346 13.82 -1.02 4.45
N TRP A 347 13.49 -0.49 3.27
CA TRP A 347 14.42 0.28 2.45
C TRP A 347 14.87 1.59 3.11
N LYS A 348 14.04 2.23 3.95
CA LYS A 348 14.39 3.50 4.61
C LYS A 348 15.55 3.29 5.59
N ARG A 349 15.39 2.35 6.52
CA ARG A 349 16.44 1.97 7.47
C ARG A 349 17.66 1.37 6.77
N HIS A 350 17.45 0.63 5.67
CA HIS A 350 18.56 0.18 4.83
C HIS A 350 19.37 1.34 4.24
N GLN A 351 18.73 2.41 3.76
CA GLN A 351 19.42 3.59 3.24
C GLN A 351 20.26 4.26 4.32
N ASP A 352 19.77 4.34 5.54
CA ASP A 352 20.44 5.03 6.63
C ASP A 352 21.59 4.23 7.24
N ILE A 353 21.43 2.91 7.34
CA ILE A 353 22.53 1.98 7.61
C ILE A 353 23.60 2.06 6.50
N ARG A 354 23.21 2.37 5.25
CA ARG A 354 24.16 2.61 4.15
C ARG A 354 24.86 3.96 4.25
N LYS A 355 24.18 5.04 4.66
CA LYS A 355 24.77 6.38 4.86
C LYS A 355 25.80 6.39 5.99
N THR A 356 25.48 5.72 7.09
CA THR A 356 26.34 5.62 8.28
C THR A 356 27.50 4.63 8.12
N ARG A 357 27.62 3.96 6.97
CA ARG A 357 28.71 3.01 6.70
C ARG A 357 30.05 3.72 6.55
N THR A 358 31.03 3.19 7.28
CA THR A 358 32.43 3.46 7.01
C THR A 358 32.99 2.51 5.93
N PRO A 359 33.56 3.04 4.83
CA PRO A 359 34.19 2.23 3.79
C PRO A 359 35.27 1.28 4.33
N HIS A 360 35.45 0.12 3.68
CA HIS A 360 36.47 -0.90 4.01
C HIS A 360 36.33 -1.58 5.38
N THR A 361 35.18 -1.45 6.04
CA THR A 361 34.83 -2.20 7.26
C THR A 361 33.95 -3.41 6.96
N SER A 362 33.99 -4.43 7.84
CA SER A 362 33.16 -5.65 7.81
C SER A 362 33.56 -6.69 6.75
N THR A 363 34.84 -6.74 6.35
CA THR A 363 35.34 -7.67 5.32
C THR A 363 35.20 -9.14 5.71
N LEU A 364 35.25 -9.48 7.01
CA LEU A 364 35.09 -10.85 7.50
C LEU A 364 33.74 -11.47 7.14
N LEU A 365 32.65 -10.72 7.31
CA LEU A 365 31.31 -11.20 7.03
C LEU A 365 31.17 -11.52 5.53
N LEU A 366 31.77 -10.68 4.68
CA LEU A 366 31.81 -10.89 3.24
C LEU A 366 32.65 -12.12 2.86
N GLU A 367 33.85 -12.27 3.43
CA GLU A 367 34.72 -13.44 3.22
C GLU A 367 33.96 -14.74 3.57
N LYS A 368 33.34 -14.80 4.75
CA LYS A 368 32.62 -15.97 5.21
C LYS A 368 31.33 -16.24 4.44
N PHE A 369 30.65 -15.18 4.02
CA PHE A 369 29.52 -15.30 3.12
C PHE A 369 29.91 -15.96 1.79
N LEU A 370 31.05 -15.54 1.19
CA LEU A 370 31.54 -16.12 -0.06
C LEU A 370 31.97 -17.58 0.10
N GLU A 371 32.61 -17.92 1.23
CA GLU A 371 32.93 -19.31 1.59
C GLU A 371 31.65 -20.16 1.68
N TRP A 372 30.66 -19.73 2.48
CA TRP A 372 29.39 -20.44 2.65
C TRP A 372 28.61 -20.59 1.34
N ARG A 373 28.58 -19.55 0.51
CA ARG A 373 27.92 -19.59 -0.81
C ARG A 373 28.58 -20.58 -1.76
N SER A 374 29.91 -20.74 -1.67
CA SER A 374 30.69 -21.62 -2.55
C SER A 374 30.72 -23.06 -2.07
N ASP A 375 30.28 -23.31 -0.84
CA ASP A 375 30.25 -24.63 -0.21
C ASP A 375 28.92 -25.36 -0.52
N PRO A 376 28.94 -26.47 -1.30
CA PRO A 376 27.75 -27.27 -1.57
C PRO A 376 27.20 -28.00 -0.33
N SER A 377 28.02 -28.16 0.71
CA SER A 377 27.65 -28.75 2.00
C SER A 377 27.19 -27.72 3.03
N GLY A 378 27.37 -26.43 2.73
CA GLY A 378 26.88 -25.31 3.54
C GLY A 378 25.35 -25.31 3.53
N GLY A 379 24.73 -25.47 4.70
CA GLY A 379 23.27 -25.53 4.84
C GLY A 379 22.55 -24.24 4.41
N SER A 380 21.24 -24.20 4.56
CA SER A 380 20.39 -23.12 4.02
C SER A 380 20.43 -21.81 4.80
N MET A 381 21.21 -21.75 5.88
CA MET A 381 21.30 -20.58 6.75
C MET A 381 22.75 -20.20 7.09
N LEU A 382 23.09 -18.92 6.99
CA LEU A 382 24.30 -18.30 7.53
C LEU A 382 23.96 -17.49 8.78
N CYS A 383 24.53 -17.87 9.93
CA CYS A 383 24.29 -17.18 11.22
C CYS A 383 25.53 -16.41 11.66
N ALA A 384 25.45 -15.08 11.68
CA ALA A 384 26.52 -14.20 12.12
C ALA A 384 26.29 -13.68 13.55
N LEU A 385 26.87 -14.38 14.53
CA LEU A 385 26.60 -14.17 15.94
C LEU A 385 27.75 -13.47 16.65
N GLY A 386 27.47 -12.63 17.65
CA GLY A 386 28.52 -11.98 18.42
C GLY A 386 27.99 -10.99 19.46
N HIS A 387 28.91 -10.31 20.15
CA HIS A 387 28.54 -9.38 21.20
C HIS A 387 27.71 -8.19 20.67
N PRO A 388 26.83 -7.59 21.49
CA PRO A 388 26.18 -6.32 21.15
C PRO A 388 27.23 -5.28 20.75
N GLY A 389 26.98 -4.51 19.69
CA GLY A 389 27.94 -3.52 19.20
C GLY A 389 29.18 -4.08 18.49
N ALA A 390 29.28 -5.39 18.20
CA ALA A 390 30.42 -5.98 17.48
C ALA A 390 30.49 -5.65 15.96
N GLY A 391 29.56 -4.83 15.43
CA GLY A 391 29.51 -4.48 14.01
C GLY A 391 28.88 -5.57 13.13
N LYS A 392 27.89 -6.29 13.67
CA LYS A 392 27.26 -7.45 13.01
C LYS A 392 26.30 -7.07 11.89
N THR A 393 25.66 -5.89 12.01
CA THR A 393 24.55 -5.45 11.17
C THR A 393 24.76 -5.82 9.70
N ILE A 394 23.92 -6.73 9.20
CA ILE A 394 23.96 -7.21 7.82
C ILE A 394 23.66 -6.03 6.92
N ARG A 395 24.64 -5.65 6.13
CA ARG A 395 24.46 -4.72 5.03
C ARG A 395 24.21 -5.56 3.78
N PRO A 396 23.05 -5.47 3.13
CA PRO A 396 22.89 -5.83 1.73
C PRO A 396 23.97 -5.06 0.95
N HIS A 397 25.04 -5.79 0.66
CA HIS A 397 26.39 -5.34 0.34
C HIS A 397 26.41 -4.17 -0.64
N CYS A 398 27.31 -3.18 -0.49
CA CYS A 398 27.29 -1.92 -1.27
C CYS A 398 27.62 -2.10 -2.77
N LYS A 399 27.21 -1.12 -3.60
CA LYS A 399 27.32 -1.11 -5.08
C LYS A 399 28.78 -1.32 -5.58
N ALA A 400 29.77 -0.86 -4.83
CA ALA A 400 31.21 -0.99 -5.16
C ALA A 400 31.76 -2.42 -4.94
N GLU A 401 31.47 -3.05 -3.80
CA GLU A 401 31.86 -4.45 -3.53
C GLU A 401 31.01 -5.45 -4.35
N ARG A 402 29.76 -5.09 -4.69
CA ARG A 402 28.85 -5.84 -5.56
C ARG A 402 29.42 -6.09 -6.97
N ARG A 403 30.03 -5.08 -7.60
CA ARG A 403 30.64 -5.18 -8.93
C ARG A 403 31.90 -6.07 -8.93
N LEU A 404 32.65 -6.06 -7.83
CA LEU A 404 33.86 -6.87 -7.66
C LEU A 404 33.57 -8.35 -7.43
N HIS A 405 32.43 -8.70 -6.84
CA HIS A 405 32.11 -10.08 -6.43
C HIS A 405 30.84 -10.69 -7.06
N GLY A 406 30.23 -10.03 -8.06
CA GLY A 406 29.17 -10.62 -8.90
C GLY A 406 27.86 -10.94 -8.15
N PHE A 407 27.43 -10.09 -7.22
CA PHE A 407 26.24 -10.33 -6.41
C PHE A 407 24.95 -9.87 -7.11
N PRO A 408 23.95 -10.75 -7.34
CA PRO A 408 22.74 -10.40 -8.08
C PRO A 408 21.74 -9.62 -7.21
N GLU A 409 21.64 -8.31 -7.46
CA GLU A 409 20.74 -7.39 -6.75
C GLU A 409 19.26 -7.79 -6.83
N ASP A 410 18.86 -8.47 -7.90
CA ASP A 410 17.47 -8.89 -8.12
C ASP A 410 16.98 -9.97 -7.13
N ARG A 411 17.90 -10.66 -6.45
CA ARG A 411 17.62 -11.88 -5.67
C ARG A 411 17.71 -11.72 -4.14
N SER A 412 18.10 -10.55 -3.64
CA SER A 412 18.31 -10.33 -2.19
C SER A 412 17.21 -9.49 -1.56
N ARG A 413 16.73 -9.90 -0.39
CA ARG A 413 15.66 -9.26 0.40
C ARG A 413 16.18 -9.04 1.80
N TYR A 414 15.75 -7.96 2.46
CA TYR A 414 16.31 -7.59 3.75
C TYR A 414 15.27 -7.01 4.69
N ILE A 415 15.49 -7.22 5.99
CA ILE A 415 14.73 -6.62 7.07
C ILE A 415 15.64 -6.39 8.28
N TYR A 416 15.36 -5.32 9.01
CA TYR A 416 16.15 -4.88 10.17
C TYR A 416 15.26 -4.83 11.40
N LEU A 417 15.40 -5.83 12.25
CA LEU A 417 14.58 -5.96 13.43
C LEU A 417 15.03 -4.99 14.52
N ASP A 418 14.07 -4.43 15.25
CA ASP A 418 14.32 -3.52 16.36
C ASP A 418 13.34 -3.81 17.49
N SER A 419 13.89 -3.98 18.70
CA SER A 419 13.10 -4.23 19.91
C SER A 419 12.11 -3.12 20.26
N ASN A 420 12.30 -1.89 19.76
CA ASN A 420 11.37 -0.78 19.96
C ASN A 420 10.14 -0.86 19.05
N ASP A 421 10.21 -1.60 17.94
CA ASP A 421 9.15 -1.68 16.93
C ASP A 421 8.39 -3.02 16.99
N GLN A 422 8.54 -3.78 18.09
CA GLN A 422 8.02 -5.15 18.20
C GLN A 422 6.50 -5.29 18.00
N ASP A 423 5.74 -4.23 18.24
CA ASP A 423 4.29 -4.24 18.02
C ASP A 423 3.94 -4.09 16.53
N GLN A 424 4.78 -3.43 15.74
CA GLN A 424 4.67 -3.30 14.27
C GLN A 424 5.41 -4.43 13.53
N GLN A 425 6.49 -4.98 14.10
CA GLN A 425 7.30 -6.05 13.52
C GLN A 425 6.79 -7.45 13.92
N THR A 426 5.54 -7.73 13.58
CA THR A 426 4.98 -9.09 13.74
C THR A 426 5.56 -10.06 12.71
N THR A 427 5.44 -11.37 12.95
CA THR A 427 5.93 -12.40 12.02
C THR A 427 5.34 -12.22 10.61
N GLU A 428 4.04 -11.95 10.54
CA GLU A 428 3.30 -11.70 9.32
C GLU A 428 3.83 -10.45 8.59
N ASP A 429 4.05 -9.34 9.32
CA ASP A 429 4.52 -8.08 8.72
C ASP A 429 5.97 -8.19 8.24
N ILE A 430 6.82 -8.95 8.96
CA ILE A 430 8.20 -9.24 8.58
C ILE A 430 8.23 -10.03 7.26
N ILE A 431 7.46 -11.11 7.17
CA ILE A 431 7.39 -11.94 5.96
C ILE A 431 6.72 -11.15 4.81
N GLY A 432 5.65 -10.42 5.09
CA GLY A 432 4.95 -9.55 4.14
C GLY A 432 5.87 -8.50 3.52
N ALA A 433 6.74 -7.88 4.32
CA ALA A 433 7.74 -6.93 3.84
C ALA A 433 8.77 -7.58 2.89
N ILE A 434 9.11 -8.85 3.11
CA ILE A 434 9.97 -9.63 2.22
C ILE A 434 9.25 -9.97 0.92
N ILE A 435 7.98 -10.40 0.99
CA ILE A 435 7.13 -10.67 -0.18
C ILE A 435 6.99 -9.41 -1.03
N LYS A 436 6.65 -8.28 -0.42
CA LYS A 436 6.57 -6.96 -1.08
C LYS A 436 7.84 -6.65 -1.88
N GLN A 437 9.01 -6.80 -1.26
CA GLN A 437 10.29 -6.61 -1.94
C GLN A 437 10.52 -7.63 -3.08
N LEU A 438 10.00 -8.86 -3.00
CA LEU A 438 10.03 -9.86 -4.09
C LEU A 438 9.13 -9.45 -5.26
N LEU A 439 7.89 -9.10 -4.98
CA LEU A 439 6.89 -8.74 -5.98
C LEU A 439 7.26 -7.47 -6.75
N MET A 440 7.86 -6.49 -6.09
CA MET A 440 8.39 -5.28 -6.75
C MET A 440 9.42 -5.57 -7.86
N ARG A 441 10.02 -6.77 -7.87
CA ARG A 441 11.00 -7.20 -8.90
C ARG A 441 10.37 -8.02 -10.02
N LEU A 442 9.13 -8.45 -9.87
CA LEU A 442 8.44 -9.23 -10.89
C LEU A 442 7.73 -8.30 -11.88
N PRO A 443 7.75 -8.63 -13.18
CA PRO A 443 7.03 -7.84 -14.19
C PRO A 443 5.51 -7.94 -14.03
N ARG A 444 5.02 -9.03 -13.43
CA ARG A 444 3.62 -9.26 -13.07
C ARG A 444 3.56 -10.01 -11.75
N ILE A 445 2.54 -9.74 -10.95
CA ILE A 445 2.27 -10.48 -9.72
C ILE A 445 1.77 -11.88 -10.11
N PRO A 446 2.26 -12.96 -9.47
CA PRO A 446 1.74 -14.30 -9.70
C PRO A 446 0.23 -14.41 -9.42
N GLU A 447 -0.51 -15.05 -10.31
CA GLU A 447 -1.97 -15.23 -10.19
C GLU A 447 -2.40 -15.89 -8.87
N GLN A 448 -1.57 -16.79 -8.33
CA GLN A 448 -1.82 -17.41 -7.02
C GLN A 448 -1.80 -16.39 -5.88
N ILE A 449 -0.87 -15.42 -5.93
CA ILE A 449 -0.77 -14.34 -4.94
C ILE A 449 -1.96 -13.40 -5.10
N GLU A 450 -2.38 -13.10 -6.33
CA GLU A 450 -3.61 -12.33 -6.58
C GLU A 450 -4.85 -13.05 -6.06
N LYS A 451 -4.97 -14.37 -6.20
CA LYS A 451 -6.09 -15.15 -5.65
C LYS A 451 -6.13 -15.12 -4.12
N ILE A 452 -4.98 -15.29 -3.47
CA ILE A 452 -4.88 -15.22 -2.01
C ILE A 452 -5.24 -13.81 -1.56
N TRP A 453 -4.68 -12.78 -2.20
CA TRP A 453 -5.03 -11.41 -1.89
C TRP A 453 -6.53 -11.14 -2.11
N CYS A 454 -7.12 -11.48 -3.26
CA CYS A 454 -8.56 -11.31 -3.49
C CYS A 454 -9.43 -12.00 -2.44
N ARG A 455 -8.99 -13.15 -1.91
CA ARG A 455 -9.69 -13.87 -0.83
C ARG A 455 -9.59 -13.13 0.51
N TYR A 456 -8.42 -12.54 0.82
CA TYR A 456 -8.11 -11.97 2.13
C TYR A 456 -7.93 -10.44 2.10
N ARG A 457 -8.25 -9.71 1.03
CA ARG A 457 -7.87 -8.29 0.86
C ARG A 457 -8.43 -7.34 1.93
N TYR A 458 -9.44 -7.77 2.67
CA TYR A 458 -10.12 -7.00 3.72
C TYR A 458 -9.80 -7.47 5.15
N GLU A 459 -8.95 -8.48 5.29
CA GLU A 459 -8.49 -9.01 6.58
C GLU A 459 -7.00 -9.39 6.50
N LYS A 460 -6.33 -9.66 7.62
CA LYS A 460 -4.94 -10.15 7.55
C LYS A 460 -4.98 -11.62 7.12
N ALA A 461 -4.28 -11.98 6.04
CA ALA A 461 -4.22 -13.38 5.62
C ALA A 461 -3.65 -14.26 6.75
N PRO A 462 -4.18 -15.49 6.94
CA PRO A 462 -3.58 -16.46 7.86
C PRO A 462 -2.10 -16.68 7.52
N ILE A 463 -1.28 -16.92 8.53
CA ILE A 463 0.18 -17.05 8.34
C ILE A 463 0.55 -18.12 7.31
N ASP A 464 -0.17 -19.25 7.25
CA ASP A 464 0.03 -20.32 6.27
C ASP A 464 -0.15 -19.82 4.82
N GLN A 465 -1.12 -18.92 4.60
CA GLN A 465 -1.35 -18.29 3.29
C GLN A 465 -0.24 -17.30 2.96
N ILE A 466 0.26 -16.55 3.95
CA ILE A 466 1.42 -15.65 3.77
C ILE A 466 2.68 -16.46 3.41
N ILE A 467 2.90 -17.62 4.03
CA ILE A 467 3.99 -18.54 3.68
C ILE A 467 3.82 -19.04 2.26
N GLU A 468 2.60 -19.45 1.87
CA GLU A 468 2.32 -19.86 0.50
C GLU A 468 2.68 -18.73 -0.48
N MET A 469 2.28 -17.48 -0.20
CA MET A 469 2.65 -16.31 -1.00
C MET A 469 4.16 -16.12 -1.10
N LEU A 470 4.91 -16.26 0.00
CA LEU A 470 6.37 -16.22 0.02
C LEU A 470 6.95 -17.30 -0.91
N CYS A 471 6.48 -18.53 -0.80
CA CYS A 471 6.91 -19.64 -1.65
C CYS A 471 6.61 -19.36 -3.14
N GLN A 472 5.42 -18.86 -3.48
CA GLN A 472 5.07 -18.51 -4.86
C GLN A 472 5.94 -17.38 -5.40
N ALA A 473 6.22 -16.35 -4.60
CA ALA A 473 7.10 -15.25 -4.99
C ALA A 473 8.54 -15.73 -5.22
N CYS A 474 9.05 -16.65 -4.38
CA CYS A 474 10.38 -17.22 -4.48
C CYS A 474 10.57 -18.15 -5.69
N LYS A 475 9.51 -18.79 -6.21
CA LYS A 475 9.58 -19.67 -7.41
C LYS A 475 10.02 -18.94 -8.67
N ALA A 476 9.79 -17.62 -8.76
CA ALA A 476 10.22 -16.81 -9.89
C ALA A 476 11.75 -16.57 -9.92
N PHE A 477 12.47 -16.94 -8.86
CA PHE A 477 13.90 -16.77 -8.72
C PHE A 477 14.59 -18.12 -8.56
N THR A 478 15.74 -18.28 -9.22
CA THR A 478 16.55 -19.51 -9.08
C THR A 478 17.12 -19.68 -7.68
N GLU A 479 17.36 -18.57 -6.98
CA GLU A 479 17.85 -18.52 -5.60
C GLU A 479 17.44 -17.17 -5.01
N THR A 480 16.99 -17.14 -3.76
CA THR A 480 16.56 -15.94 -3.03
C THR A 480 17.27 -15.86 -1.70
N TYR A 481 17.99 -14.76 -1.47
CA TYR A 481 18.73 -14.51 -0.24
C TYR A 481 17.90 -13.58 0.66
N ILE A 482 17.51 -14.04 1.84
CA ILE A 482 16.74 -13.26 2.81
C ILE A 482 17.67 -12.92 3.98
N CYS A 483 17.94 -11.64 4.15
CA CYS A 483 18.78 -11.08 5.20
C CYS A 483 17.90 -10.58 6.35
N ILE A 484 18.03 -11.19 7.53
CA ILE A 484 17.32 -10.78 8.75
C ILE A 484 18.35 -10.26 9.75
N ASP A 485 18.39 -8.94 9.93
CA ASP A 485 19.29 -8.32 10.90
C ASP A 485 18.70 -8.29 12.30
N ALA A 486 19.55 -8.48 13.31
CA ALA A 486 19.22 -8.42 14.73
C ALA A 486 18.09 -9.39 15.14
N LEU A 487 18.23 -10.66 14.76
CA LEU A 487 17.25 -11.70 15.04
C LEU A 487 16.89 -11.82 16.52
N ASP A 488 17.81 -11.53 17.46
CA ASP A 488 17.52 -11.52 18.90
C ASP A 488 16.54 -10.41 19.35
N GLU A 489 16.23 -9.44 18.49
CA GLU A 489 15.31 -8.36 18.78
C GLU A 489 13.86 -8.64 18.34
N CYS A 490 13.63 -9.78 17.66
CA CYS A 490 12.29 -10.23 17.33
C CYS A 490 11.52 -10.66 18.59
N LYS A 491 10.24 -10.28 18.66
CA LYS A 491 9.33 -10.65 19.76
C LYS A 491 9.19 -12.17 19.90
N ASP A 492 9.08 -12.89 18.77
CA ASP A 492 9.02 -14.36 18.74
C ASP A 492 9.91 -14.94 17.62
N VAL A 493 11.19 -15.08 17.95
CA VAL A 493 12.21 -15.67 17.07
C VAL A 493 11.84 -17.09 16.63
N ARG A 494 11.22 -17.87 17.52
CA ARG A 494 10.94 -19.28 17.27
C ARG A 494 9.86 -19.40 16.21
N SER A 495 8.76 -18.69 16.38
CA SER A 495 7.68 -18.61 15.40
C SER A 495 8.21 -18.18 14.04
N LEU A 496 8.99 -17.09 13.96
CA LEU A 496 9.54 -16.61 12.70
C LEU A 496 10.40 -17.67 11.98
N LEU A 497 11.29 -18.35 12.70
CA LEU A 497 12.17 -19.37 12.13
C LEU A 497 11.42 -20.65 11.73
N ASP A 498 10.37 -21.04 12.46
CA ASP A 498 9.53 -22.18 12.10
C ASP A 498 8.87 -21.98 10.74
N HIS A 499 8.29 -20.80 10.49
CA HIS A 499 7.66 -20.48 9.20
C HIS A 499 8.68 -20.37 8.05
N PHE A 500 9.89 -19.87 8.28
CA PHE A 500 10.94 -19.93 7.25
C PHE A 500 11.45 -21.35 6.98
N THR A 501 11.47 -22.20 7.99
CA THR A 501 11.82 -23.62 7.84
C THR A 501 10.77 -24.35 7.01
N GLU A 502 9.49 -24.08 7.27
CA GLU A 502 8.38 -24.55 6.46
C GLU A 502 8.49 -24.06 5.00
N ALA A 503 8.68 -22.76 4.79
CA ALA A 503 8.86 -22.19 3.45
C ALA A 503 10.04 -22.82 2.69
N HIS A 504 11.16 -23.08 3.38
CA HIS A 504 12.33 -23.74 2.80
C HIS A 504 12.03 -25.19 2.42
N SER A 505 11.23 -25.92 3.21
CA SER A 505 10.81 -27.30 2.89
C SER A 505 9.93 -27.36 1.64
N MET A 506 9.19 -26.29 1.34
CA MET A 506 8.37 -26.17 0.14
C MET A 506 9.17 -25.69 -1.08
N VAL A 507 10.18 -24.83 -0.86
CA VAL A 507 10.99 -24.23 -1.93
C VAL A 507 12.47 -24.12 -1.51
N ASN A 508 13.31 -24.99 -2.10
CA ASN A 508 14.76 -25.05 -1.84
C ASN A 508 15.55 -23.81 -2.32
N SER A 509 14.91 -22.83 -2.98
CA SER A 509 15.57 -21.62 -3.47
C SER A 509 15.84 -20.59 -2.37
N ILE A 510 15.24 -20.72 -1.19
CA ILE A 510 15.39 -19.78 -0.08
C ILE A 510 16.70 -20.05 0.69
N ARG A 511 17.52 -19.01 0.83
CA ARG A 511 18.73 -18.97 1.65
C ARG A 511 18.66 -17.85 2.68
N LEU A 512 18.84 -18.16 3.96
CA LEU A 512 18.75 -17.18 5.05
C LEU A 512 20.13 -16.68 5.47
N ILE A 513 20.22 -15.39 5.77
CA ILE A 513 21.39 -14.76 6.38
C ILE A 513 20.90 -13.99 7.59
N CYS A 514 21.33 -14.37 8.78
CA CYS A 514 20.85 -13.79 10.03
C CYS A 514 22.00 -13.26 10.89
N THR A 515 21.78 -12.16 11.60
CA THR A 515 22.68 -11.73 12.69
C THR A 515 21.99 -11.80 14.02
N GLY A 516 22.78 -11.88 15.08
CA GLY A 516 22.27 -11.63 16.42
C GLY A 516 23.25 -11.98 17.53
N ARG A 517 22.77 -12.06 18.76
CA ARG A 517 23.58 -12.40 19.94
C ARG A 517 23.86 -13.91 20.04
N LEU A 518 24.92 -14.27 20.79
CA LEU A 518 25.35 -15.67 20.97
C LEU A 518 24.28 -16.58 21.61
N HIS A 519 23.38 -16.04 22.43
CA HIS A 519 22.31 -16.82 23.08
C HIS A 519 21.27 -17.33 22.09
N ILE A 520 21.22 -16.79 20.87
CA ILE A 520 20.40 -17.35 19.79
C ILE A 520 20.74 -18.84 19.57
N ARG A 521 21.99 -19.27 19.80
CA ARG A 521 22.39 -20.69 19.71
C ARG A 521 21.68 -21.62 20.69
N SER A 522 21.21 -21.12 21.84
CA SER A 522 20.46 -21.97 22.78
C SER A 522 19.02 -22.22 22.33
N ILE A 523 18.56 -21.52 21.29
CA ILE A 523 17.30 -21.81 20.61
C ILE A 523 17.59 -23.03 19.71
N GLY A 524 17.47 -24.24 20.26
CA GLY A 524 17.82 -25.52 19.57
C GLY A 524 17.03 -25.83 18.29
N TYR A 525 16.23 -24.89 17.80
CA TYR A 525 15.49 -24.95 16.54
C TYR A 525 16.31 -24.51 15.33
N ILE A 526 17.34 -23.69 15.51
CA ILE A 526 18.17 -23.17 14.39
C ILE A 526 18.88 -24.32 13.68
N ASP A 527 19.18 -25.40 14.40
CA ASP A 527 19.83 -26.60 13.86
C ASP A 527 19.02 -27.27 12.73
N LYS A 528 17.70 -27.04 12.64
CA LYS A 528 16.85 -27.58 11.55
C LYS A 528 17.23 -27.04 10.16
N LEU A 529 17.81 -25.85 10.08
CA LEU A 529 18.25 -25.21 8.82
C LEU A 529 19.74 -25.45 8.52
N ASN A 530 20.42 -26.31 9.30
CA ASN A 530 21.85 -26.60 9.20
C ASN A 530 22.72 -25.31 9.11
N PRO A 531 22.74 -24.49 10.17
CA PRO A 531 23.28 -23.14 10.12
C PRO A 531 24.81 -23.12 10.08
N TYR A 532 25.40 -22.50 9.06
CA TYR A 532 26.81 -22.14 9.07
C TYR A 532 27.00 -20.94 10.01
N THR A 533 27.47 -21.19 11.23
CA THR A 533 27.55 -20.13 12.24
C THR A 533 28.95 -19.52 12.34
N ILE A 534 29.04 -18.21 12.19
CA ILE A 534 30.26 -17.43 12.36
C ILE A 534 30.18 -16.55 13.61
N SER A 535 31.31 -16.45 14.32
CA SER A 535 31.45 -15.50 15.42
C SER A 535 32.03 -14.18 14.90
N ILE A 536 31.25 -13.11 14.95
CA ILE A 536 31.72 -11.75 14.64
C ILE A 536 32.29 -11.11 15.91
N LYS A 537 33.52 -10.62 15.79
CA LYS A 537 34.17 -9.72 16.74
C LYS A 537 34.80 -8.58 15.94
N ALA A 538 34.92 -7.41 16.55
CA ALA A 538 35.64 -6.30 15.94
C ALA A 538 37.08 -6.71 15.60
N ARG A 539 37.55 -6.42 14.38
CA ARG A 539 38.95 -6.63 13.98
C ARG A 539 39.74 -5.33 14.11
N GLU A 540 41.03 -5.44 14.37
CA GLU A 540 41.93 -4.29 14.41
C GLU A 540 41.96 -3.53 13.08
N SER A 541 41.93 -4.25 11.95
CA SER A 541 41.87 -3.66 10.61
C SER A 541 40.61 -2.83 10.39
N ASP A 542 39.45 -3.32 10.85
CA ASP A 542 38.17 -2.61 10.73
C ASP A 542 38.18 -1.33 11.59
N ILE A 543 38.74 -1.39 12.80
CA ILE A 543 38.83 -0.23 13.69
C ILE A 543 39.79 0.81 13.14
N ARG A 544 40.95 0.39 12.63
CA ARG A 544 41.89 1.29 11.97
C ARG A 544 41.23 2.01 10.80
N ALA A 545 40.64 1.25 9.88
CA ALA A 545 39.93 1.83 8.73
C ALA A 545 38.81 2.79 9.16
N PHE A 546 38.08 2.43 10.22
CA PHE A 546 37.03 3.27 10.80
C PHE A 546 37.55 4.61 11.35
N VAL A 547 38.55 4.54 12.22
CA VAL A 547 39.12 5.73 12.87
C VAL A 547 39.76 6.65 11.84
N GLU A 548 40.49 6.09 10.88
CA GLU A 548 41.11 6.86 9.80
C GLU A 548 40.07 7.59 8.95
N TRP A 549 39.01 6.90 8.55
CA TRP A 549 37.90 7.51 7.80
C TRP A 549 37.18 8.57 8.63
N ARG A 550 36.88 8.30 9.90
CA ARG A 550 36.17 9.24 10.78
C ARG A 550 36.97 10.53 11.02
N ILE A 551 38.28 10.40 11.22
CA ILE A 551 39.19 11.55 11.35
C ILE A 551 39.22 12.35 10.05
N LYS A 552 39.33 11.68 8.90
CA LYS A 552 39.44 12.36 7.61
C LYS A 552 38.17 13.13 7.24
N GLU A 553 37.01 12.51 7.44
CA GLU A 553 35.75 13.04 6.91
C GLU A 553 34.95 13.84 7.96
N HIS A 554 35.15 13.62 9.27
CA HIS A 554 34.26 14.15 10.32
C HIS A 554 35.01 14.76 11.51
N ASP A 555 36.31 15.02 11.40
CA ASP A 555 36.99 15.86 12.38
C ASP A 555 36.56 17.33 12.17
N PRO A 556 35.90 17.99 13.15
CA PRO A 556 35.53 19.41 13.02
C PRO A 556 36.74 20.35 13.02
N HIS A 557 37.92 19.85 13.41
CA HIS A 557 39.14 20.63 13.56
C HIS A 557 40.37 19.92 12.97
N PRO A 558 40.38 19.63 11.65
CA PRO A 558 41.43 18.87 10.99
C PRO A 558 42.81 19.55 11.08
N GLN A 559 42.85 20.88 11.23
CA GLN A 559 44.08 21.64 11.41
C GLN A 559 44.88 21.29 12.68
N PHE A 560 44.22 20.69 13.68
CA PHE A 560 44.87 20.25 14.93
C PHE A 560 45.12 18.74 14.97
N MET A 561 44.93 18.04 13.85
CA MET A 561 45.16 16.60 13.71
C MET A 561 46.43 16.34 12.88
N ASN A 562 47.51 15.93 13.54
CA ASN A 562 48.75 15.52 12.87
C ASN A 562 48.86 13.98 12.82
N ASP A 563 49.72 13.47 11.94
CA ASP A 563 49.90 12.02 11.75
C ASP A 563 50.30 11.29 13.04
N LYS A 564 51.06 11.97 13.91
CA LYS A 564 51.45 11.42 15.21
C LYS A 564 50.25 11.22 16.14
N LEU A 565 49.38 12.23 16.28
CA LEU A 565 48.16 12.15 17.09
C LEU A 565 47.18 11.13 16.50
N LYS A 566 47.07 11.08 15.17
CA LYS A 566 46.24 10.09 14.47
C LYS A 566 46.65 8.66 14.84
N GLU A 567 47.94 8.34 14.77
CA GLU A 567 48.42 7.01 15.16
C GLU A 567 48.30 6.76 16.67
N GLU A 568 48.55 7.76 17.53
CA GLU A 568 48.29 7.66 18.97
C GLU A 568 46.82 7.29 19.26
N ILE A 569 45.86 7.93 18.56
CA ILE A 569 44.43 7.64 18.68
C ILE A 569 44.12 6.20 18.27
N ILE A 570 44.59 5.78 17.09
CA ILE A 570 44.36 4.43 16.58
C ILE A 570 44.90 3.39 17.57
N GLN A 571 46.16 3.52 18.01
CA GLN A 571 46.78 2.58 18.94
C GLN A 571 46.03 2.48 20.27
N LYS A 572 45.61 3.62 20.84
CA LYS A 572 44.85 3.60 22.09
C LYS A 572 43.48 2.95 21.92
N LEU A 573 42.77 3.21 20.83
CA LEU A 573 41.47 2.58 20.56
C LEU A 573 41.61 1.08 20.32
N LEU A 574 42.69 0.64 19.66
CA LEU A 574 43.05 -0.77 19.51
C LEU A 574 43.33 -1.47 20.85
N CYS A 575 43.92 -0.78 21.84
CA CYS A 575 44.12 -1.35 23.18
C CYS A 575 42.83 -1.53 23.99
N VAL A 576 41.75 -0.84 23.64
CA VAL A 576 40.60 -0.62 24.54
C VAL A 576 39.34 -1.37 24.10
N PHE A 577 39.25 -1.82 22.84
CA PHE A 577 37.97 -2.21 22.23
C PHE A 577 37.40 -3.60 22.55
N ASP A 578 38.12 -4.50 23.23
CA ASP A 578 37.65 -5.83 23.71
C ASP A 578 36.63 -6.58 22.80
N GLY A 579 36.84 -6.55 21.48
CA GLY A 579 35.94 -7.18 20.49
C GLY A 579 34.59 -6.48 20.25
N ILE A 580 34.31 -5.35 20.90
CA ILE A 580 33.10 -4.51 20.76
C ILE A 580 33.43 -3.28 19.89
N PHE A 581 32.96 -3.27 18.65
CA PHE A 581 33.21 -2.18 17.70
C PHE A 581 32.57 -0.84 18.12
N LEU A 582 31.48 -0.88 18.90
CA LEU A 582 30.80 0.29 19.44
C LEU A 582 31.71 1.14 20.36
N LEU A 583 32.66 0.53 21.07
CA LEU A 583 33.58 1.24 21.96
C LEU A 583 34.44 2.27 21.18
N PRO A 584 35.17 1.87 20.11
CA PRO A 584 35.84 2.82 19.21
C PRO A 584 34.94 3.92 18.67
N VAL A 585 33.68 3.61 18.30
CA VAL A 585 32.71 4.60 17.78
C VAL A 585 32.38 5.66 18.84
N LEU A 586 32.12 5.26 20.08
CA LEU A 586 31.83 6.19 21.17
C LEU A 586 33.07 7.01 21.55
N HIS A 587 34.22 6.35 21.67
CA HIS A 587 35.46 7.00 22.10
C HIS A 587 36.00 8.00 21.08
N ILE A 588 35.95 7.71 19.78
CA ILE A 588 36.45 8.65 18.78
C ILE A 588 35.64 9.95 18.78
N ASN A 589 34.32 9.87 18.97
CA ASN A 589 33.47 11.05 19.05
C ASN A 589 33.83 11.93 20.26
N LEU A 590 34.16 11.32 21.41
CA LEU A 590 34.64 12.05 22.60
C LEU A 590 35.98 12.75 22.37
N VAL A 591 36.91 12.10 21.66
CA VAL A 591 38.22 12.70 21.34
C VAL A 591 38.05 13.84 20.35
N LEU A 592 37.27 13.64 19.27
CA LEU A 592 37.08 14.63 18.23
C LEU A 592 36.28 15.86 18.69
N SER A 593 35.43 15.73 19.73
CA SER A 593 34.73 16.87 20.32
C SER A 593 35.67 17.90 20.95
N LYS A 594 36.93 17.52 21.26
CA LYS A 594 37.92 18.45 21.80
C LYS A 594 38.63 19.21 20.67
N LYS A 595 38.77 20.52 20.82
CA LYS A 595 39.34 21.40 19.77
C LYS A 595 40.85 21.31 19.60
N ARG A 596 41.62 21.26 20.69
CA ARG A 596 43.09 21.37 20.68
C ARG A 596 43.76 20.01 20.91
N ILE A 597 45.01 19.89 20.47
CA ILE A 597 45.81 18.66 20.58
C ILE A 597 46.01 18.18 22.03
N THR A 598 46.26 19.07 22.99
CA THR A 598 46.52 18.69 24.39
C THR A 598 45.27 18.12 25.07
N PRO A 599 44.09 18.77 24.99
CA PRO A 599 42.82 18.18 25.43
C PRO A 599 42.49 16.84 24.75
N ARG A 600 42.74 16.71 23.43
CA ARG A 600 42.55 15.42 22.72
C ARG A 600 43.38 14.31 23.34
N ARG A 601 44.66 14.57 23.66
CA ARG A 601 45.54 13.59 24.32
C ARG A 601 45.11 13.25 25.75
N GLN A 602 44.64 14.24 26.52
CA GLN A 602 44.11 14.00 27.87
C GLN A 602 42.84 13.14 27.83
N GLU A 603 41.95 13.40 26.87
CA GLU A 603 40.76 12.59 26.62
C GLU A 603 41.14 11.16 26.22
N LEU A 604 42.14 11.03 25.35
CA LEU A 604 42.65 9.74 24.88
C LEU A 604 43.24 8.88 26.01
N GLN A 605 43.96 9.50 26.96
CA GLN A 605 44.55 8.79 28.10
C GLN A 605 43.50 8.29 29.11
N SER A 606 42.34 8.95 29.18
CA SER A 606 41.28 8.65 30.15
C SER A 606 40.25 7.63 29.66
N LEU A 607 40.35 7.18 28.40
CA LEU A 607 39.44 6.17 27.82
C LEU A 607 39.46 4.85 28.60
N LYS A 608 38.30 4.19 28.69
CA LYS A 608 38.05 2.97 29.49
C LYS A 608 37.69 1.80 28.57
N SER A 609 38.08 0.57 28.95
CA SER A 609 37.86 -0.64 28.12
C SER A 609 36.49 -1.28 28.25
N SER A 610 35.69 -0.86 29.24
CA SER A 610 34.33 -1.38 29.45
C SER A 610 33.30 -0.43 28.85
N LEU A 611 32.29 -1.01 28.19
CA LEU A 611 31.12 -0.27 27.70
C LEU A 611 30.36 0.39 28.87
N LYS A 612 30.25 -0.31 30.00
CA LYS A 612 29.63 0.20 31.23
C LYS A 612 30.36 1.44 31.74
N ASP A 613 31.69 1.37 31.87
CA ASP A 613 32.50 2.50 32.33
C ASP A 613 32.45 3.69 31.35
N THR A 614 32.27 3.40 30.06
CA THR A 614 32.12 4.43 29.02
C THR A 614 30.79 5.14 29.15
N PHE A 615 29.69 4.41 29.38
CA PHE A 615 28.39 5.01 29.68
C PHE A 615 28.41 5.77 31.00
N ASP A 616 29.00 5.20 32.06
CA ASP A 616 29.18 5.85 33.36
C ASP A 616 29.87 7.21 33.21
N ARG A 617 30.88 7.28 32.34
CA ARG A 617 31.60 8.53 32.03
C ARG A 617 30.75 9.50 31.22
N THR A 618 30.02 9.05 30.21
CA THR A 618 29.14 9.90 29.40
C THR A 618 28.05 10.51 30.27
N ILE A 619 27.46 9.71 31.17
CA ILE A 619 26.51 10.17 32.19
C ILE A 619 27.18 11.17 33.14
N LYS A 620 28.37 10.86 33.68
CA LYS A 620 29.09 11.79 34.55
C LYS A 620 29.41 13.13 33.88
N ARG A 621 29.74 13.13 32.58
CA ARG A 621 29.94 14.36 31.80
C ARG A 621 28.66 15.19 31.71
N ILE A 622 27.52 14.52 31.56
CA ILE A 622 26.20 15.16 31.58
C ILE A 622 25.95 15.74 32.97
N GLU A 623 26.23 14.97 34.03
CA GLU A 623 26.10 15.41 35.45
C GLU A 623 26.98 16.62 35.80
N ASP A 624 28.21 16.67 35.29
CA ASP A 624 29.17 17.75 35.55
C ASP A 624 28.83 19.06 34.80
N SER A 625 27.83 19.05 33.90
CA SER A 625 27.39 20.21 33.11
C SER A 625 26.00 20.68 33.56
N GLU A 626 25.93 21.81 34.25
CA GLU A 626 24.66 22.35 34.79
C GLU A 626 23.58 22.60 33.72
N GLU A 627 23.98 22.99 32.50
CA GLU A 627 23.06 23.25 31.41
C GLU A 627 22.65 21.95 30.68
N ALA A 628 23.61 21.07 30.36
CA ALA A 628 23.34 19.86 29.60
C ALA A 628 22.63 18.76 30.42
N ILE A 629 22.75 18.75 31.75
CA ILE A 629 22.10 17.76 32.60
C ILE A 629 20.57 17.82 32.50
N VAL A 630 20.00 19.04 32.45
CA VAL A 630 18.56 19.24 32.45
C VAL A 630 17.96 18.71 31.15
N ASP A 631 18.50 19.15 30.02
CA ASP A 631 18.01 18.78 28.69
C ASP A 631 18.22 17.29 28.38
N ALA A 632 19.41 16.76 28.67
CA ALA A 632 19.67 15.34 28.47
C ALA A 632 18.76 14.48 29.35
N THR A 633 18.46 14.92 30.58
CA THR A 633 17.54 14.21 31.46
C THR A 633 16.13 14.21 30.91
N LYS A 634 15.62 15.34 30.42
CA LYS A 634 14.29 15.43 29.79
C LYS A 634 14.19 14.49 28.57
N VAL A 635 15.18 14.54 27.66
CA VAL A 635 15.24 13.69 26.46
C VAL A 635 15.25 12.20 26.83
N LEU A 636 16.15 11.78 27.72
CA LEU A 636 16.28 10.39 28.13
C LEU A 636 15.02 9.89 28.86
N THR A 637 14.31 10.77 29.60
CA THR A 637 13.03 10.46 30.25
C THR A 637 11.95 10.13 29.22
N TRP A 638 11.81 10.96 28.18
CA TRP A 638 10.85 10.69 27.10
C TRP A 638 11.18 9.43 26.31
N ILE A 639 12.47 9.18 25.99
CA ILE A 639 12.88 7.95 25.27
C ILE A 639 12.63 6.69 26.13
N TYR A 640 12.81 6.79 27.45
CA TYR A 640 12.72 5.64 28.35
C TYR A 640 11.28 5.31 28.78
N LEU A 641 10.48 6.32 29.14
CA LEU A 641 9.19 6.14 29.82
C LEU A 641 7.96 6.30 28.93
N ALA A 642 8.10 6.83 27.71
CA ALA A 642 6.96 7.01 26.84
C ALA A 642 6.27 5.68 26.50
N GLU A 643 4.94 5.69 26.37
CA GLU A 643 4.13 4.50 26.04
C GLU A 643 4.34 4.02 24.60
N ARG A 644 4.82 4.91 23.72
CA ARG A 644 5.32 4.61 22.38
C ARG A 644 6.51 5.52 22.05
N PRO A 645 7.38 5.16 21.09
CA PRO A 645 8.40 6.06 20.59
C PRO A 645 7.78 7.38 20.08
N LEU A 646 8.43 8.51 20.41
CA LEU A 646 8.00 9.84 19.94
C LEU A 646 8.73 10.18 18.65
N THR A 647 8.03 10.85 17.73
CA THR A 647 8.65 11.50 16.59
C THR A 647 9.52 12.68 17.02
N GLU A 648 10.42 13.11 16.14
CA GLU A 648 11.26 14.29 16.35
C GLU A 648 10.44 15.53 16.74
N ASN A 649 9.36 15.81 16.01
CA ASN A 649 8.49 16.97 16.26
C ASN A 649 7.70 16.82 17.59
N GLU A 650 7.20 15.62 17.89
CA GLU A 650 6.55 15.38 19.19
C GLU A 650 7.51 15.60 20.36
N LEU A 651 8.75 15.12 20.25
CA LEU A 651 9.75 15.31 21.30
C LEU A 651 10.09 16.79 21.48
N LEU A 652 10.28 17.54 20.40
CA LEU A 652 10.55 18.99 20.49
C LEU A 652 9.45 19.73 21.23
N HIS A 653 8.19 19.48 20.87
CA HIS A 653 7.05 20.07 21.56
C HIS A 653 7.02 19.64 23.02
N ALA A 654 7.34 18.38 23.32
CA ALA A 654 7.38 17.89 24.69
C ALA A 654 8.47 18.55 25.56
N LEU A 655 9.61 18.89 24.94
CA LEU A 655 10.72 19.56 25.61
C LEU A 655 10.49 21.07 25.76
N ALA A 656 9.79 21.69 24.82
CA ALA A 656 9.48 23.11 24.79
C ALA A 656 8.33 23.53 25.75
N VAL A 657 7.61 22.58 26.33
CA VAL A 657 6.56 22.87 27.33
C VAL A 657 7.19 23.30 28.64
N GLU A 658 7.02 24.59 28.95
CA GLU A 658 7.43 25.16 30.22
C GLU A 658 6.29 25.15 31.26
N LYS A 659 6.68 25.27 32.53
CA LYS A 659 5.75 25.16 33.66
C LYS A 659 4.84 26.39 33.71
N GLU A 660 3.52 26.16 33.86
CA GLU A 660 2.52 27.22 34.06
C GLU A 660 2.36 28.19 32.88
N GLU A 661 2.88 27.84 31.69
CA GLU A 661 2.65 28.60 30.47
C GLU A 661 1.33 28.24 29.81
N ASP A 662 0.76 29.23 29.14
CA ASP A 662 -0.57 29.19 28.54
C ASP A 662 -0.50 29.03 27.01
N ASP A 663 0.68 28.94 26.39
CA ASP A 663 0.87 28.65 24.97
C ASP A 663 2.27 28.07 24.74
N LEU A 664 2.51 27.49 23.56
CA LEU A 664 3.83 27.01 23.16
C LEU A 664 4.69 28.19 22.70
N ASP A 665 5.76 28.51 23.44
CA ASP A 665 6.74 29.49 22.97
C ASP A 665 7.54 28.91 21.79
N GLN A 666 7.29 29.44 20.58
CA GLN A 666 8.04 29.05 19.38
C GLN A 666 9.54 29.36 19.50
N GLY A 667 9.95 30.26 20.40
CA GLY A 667 11.35 30.53 20.72
C GLY A 667 12.05 29.41 21.50
N ASN A 668 11.30 28.51 22.14
CA ASN A 668 11.81 27.33 22.85
C ASN A 668 11.87 26.07 21.97
N LEU A 669 11.37 26.13 20.73
CA LEU A 669 11.53 25.07 19.73
C LEU A 669 12.93 25.13 19.13
N ASP A 670 13.89 24.58 19.86
CA ASP A 670 15.29 24.46 19.42
C ASP A 670 15.46 23.42 18.31
N ASP A 671 16.62 23.43 17.63
CA ASP A 671 16.97 22.36 16.67
C ASP A 671 17.04 21.00 17.41
N PRO A 672 16.32 19.95 16.96
CA PRO A 672 16.36 18.61 17.58
C PRO A 672 17.77 18.04 17.69
N LYS A 673 18.70 18.47 16.82
CA LYS A 673 20.13 18.12 16.92
C LYS A 673 20.79 18.74 18.16
N THR A 674 20.36 19.90 18.64
CA THR A 674 20.85 20.55 19.86
C THR A 674 20.58 19.69 21.10
N PHE A 675 19.34 19.22 21.27
CA PHE A 675 18.97 18.33 22.38
C PHE A 675 19.66 16.97 22.32
N LEU A 676 19.82 16.41 21.11
CA LEU A 676 20.51 15.14 20.91
C LEU A 676 22.03 15.24 21.09
N ASN A 677 22.63 16.41 20.85
CA ASN A 677 24.03 16.67 21.16
C ASN A 677 24.30 16.61 22.67
N CYS A 678 23.35 17.03 23.52
CA CYS A 678 23.45 16.83 24.98
C CYS A 678 23.50 15.34 25.34
N CYS A 679 22.79 14.51 24.57
CA CYS A 679 22.76 13.05 24.68
C CYS A 679 23.80 12.31 23.80
N LEU A 680 24.92 12.95 23.43
CA LEU A 680 25.87 12.40 22.45
C LEU A 680 26.29 10.95 22.80
N GLY A 681 25.92 10.01 21.94
CA GLY A 681 26.20 8.57 22.09
C GLY A 681 25.20 7.78 22.92
N LEU A 682 24.13 8.43 23.40
CA LEU A 682 23.03 7.82 24.16
C LEU A 682 21.71 7.78 23.38
N ALA A 683 21.40 8.80 22.58
CA ALA A 683 20.18 8.88 21.77
C ALA A 683 20.49 9.06 20.28
N ALA A 684 19.56 8.65 19.41
CA ALA A 684 19.60 8.81 17.97
C ALA A 684 18.17 8.95 17.40
N ILE A 685 18.05 9.57 16.23
CA ILE A 685 16.79 9.59 15.46
C ILE A 685 16.79 8.38 14.53
N ASP A 686 15.73 7.58 14.60
CA ASP A 686 15.44 6.59 13.57
C ASP A 686 14.80 7.27 12.37
N THR A 687 15.37 7.06 11.20
CA THR A 687 14.95 7.71 9.97
C THR A 687 13.85 6.98 9.22
N GLU A 688 13.58 5.72 9.55
CA GLU A 688 12.44 4.96 8.98
C GLU A 688 11.13 5.43 9.59
N THR A 689 11.11 5.55 10.92
CA THR A 689 9.94 5.93 11.71
C THR A 689 9.93 7.42 12.08
N SER A 690 11.03 8.15 11.85
CA SER A 690 11.24 9.53 12.34
C SER A 690 11.15 9.65 13.87
N THR A 691 11.37 8.55 14.60
CA THR A 691 11.24 8.50 16.06
C THR A 691 12.59 8.60 16.78
N VAL A 692 12.60 9.23 17.95
CA VAL A 692 13.79 9.34 18.79
C VAL A 692 13.92 8.08 19.66
N ARG A 693 15.11 7.48 19.67
CA ARG A 693 15.40 6.22 20.38
C ARG A 693 16.79 6.21 21.00
N PHE A 694 17.09 5.19 21.80
CA PHE A 694 18.45 4.96 22.28
C PHE A 694 19.40 4.62 21.14
N PHE A 695 20.62 5.17 21.18
CA PHE A 695 21.67 4.94 20.18
C PHE A 695 22.05 3.46 20.07
N HIS A 696 21.91 2.70 21.16
CA HIS A 696 22.17 1.26 21.17
C HIS A 696 21.39 0.55 22.29
N LEU A 697 20.87 -0.65 22.01
CA LEU A 697 20.00 -1.44 22.90
C LEU A 697 20.55 -1.66 24.32
N ARG A 698 21.87 -1.79 24.47
CA ARG A 698 22.56 -1.96 25.77
C ARG A 698 22.35 -0.80 26.74
N LEU A 699 21.88 0.36 26.28
CA LEU A 699 21.57 1.50 27.14
C LEU A 699 20.33 1.24 28.00
N ARG A 700 19.27 0.63 27.45
CA ARG A 700 18.09 0.24 28.26
C ARG A 700 18.47 -0.76 29.36
N GLU A 701 19.23 -1.79 29.01
CA GLU A 701 19.76 -2.79 29.97
C GLU A 701 20.63 -2.10 31.04
N TYR A 702 21.53 -1.20 30.60
CA TYR A 702 22.40 -0.43 31.49
C TYR A 702 21.61 0.44 32.49
N PHE A 703 20.54 1.13 32.05
CA PHE A 703 19.70 1.92 32.94
C PHE A 703 18.89 1.04 33.91
N ALA A 704 18.45 -0.14 33.47
CA ALA A 704 17.76 -1.11 34.34
C ALA A 704 18.68 -1.71 35.41
N GLU A 705 19.95 -1.98 35.10
CA GLU A 705 20.93 -2.55 36.04
C GLU A 705 21.49 -1.53 37.05
N ARG A 706 21.42 -0.23 36.74
CA ARG A 706 22.09 0.86 37.49
C ARG A 706 21.09 1.73 38.26
N GLY A 707 20.09 1.10 38.86
CA GLY A 707 18.98 1.69 39.60
C GLY A 707 19.39 2.47 40.86
N GLN A 708 20.06 3.62 40.72
CA GLN A 708 20.28 4.54 41.84
C GLN A 708 20.23 6.02 41.45
N VAL A 709 20.75 6.41 40.28
CA VAL A 709 20.80 7.84 39.89
C VAL A 709 19.59 8.24 39.03
N PHE A 710 19.18 7.37 38.11
CA PHE A 710 18.00 7.61 37.27
C PHE A 710 16.72 6.99 37.83
N GLU A 711 16.78 6.15 38.87
CA GLU A 711 15.57 5.63 39.52
C GLU A 711 14.74 6.78 40.11
N GLN A 712 15.34 7.71 40.86
CA GLN A 712 14.61 8.87 41.39
C GLN A 712 14.06 9.80 40.29
N THR A 713 14.77 9.88 39.16
CA THR A 713 14.39 10.70 38.01
C THR A 713 13.29 10.05 37.16
N PHE A 714 13.31 8.73 36.99
CA PHE A 714 12.29 7.98 36.27
C PHE A 714 11.06 7.68 37.14
N GLU A 715 11.23 7.50 38.46
CA GLU A 715 10.13 7.46 39.43
C GLU A 715 9.28 8.73 39.36
N LYS A 716 9.93 9.90 39.25
CA LYS A 716 9.28 11.21 39.02
C LYS A 716 9.06 11.53 37.54
N GLY A 717 9.61 10.72 36.64
CA GLY A 717 9.56 10.96 35.20
C GLY A 717 8.15 10.81 34.64
N HIS A 718 7.37 9.91 35.23
CA HIS A 718 5.94 9.81 34.93
C HIS A 718 5.13 11.03 35.39
N ASP A 719 5.49 11.67 36.52
CA ASP A 719 4.89 12.96 36.91
C ASP A 719 5.26 14.06 35.93
N TYR A 720 6.53 14.13 35.53
CA TYR A 720 7.00 15.09 34.54
C TYR A 720 6.24 14.94 33.21
N ILE A 721 6.15 13.73 32.66
CA ILE A 721 5.43 13.48 31.41
C ILE A 721 3.95 13.82 31.56
N ALA A 722 3.29 13.35 32.63
CA ALA A 722 1.88 13.65 32.87
C ALA A 722 1.62 15.16 32.98
N ARG A 723 2.50 15.89 33.67
CA ARG A 723 2.46 17.36 33.79
C ARG A 723 2.59 18.01 32.42
N THR A 724 3.60 17.62 31.64
CA THR A 724 3.84 18.15 30.29
C THR A 724 2.62 17.92 29.40
N CYS A 725 2.07 16.70 29.38
CA CYS A 725 0.88 16.38 28.59
C CYS A 725 -0.33 17.23 29.02
N LEU A 726 -0.58 17.36 30.33
CA LEU A 726 -1.70 18.14 30.86
C LEU A 726 -1.55 19.64 30.54
N THR A 727 -0.36 20.22 30.71
CA THR A 727 -0.09 21.61 30.33
C THR A 727 -0.30 21.82 28.84
N TYR A 728 0.25 20.93 28.01
CA TYR A 728 0.18 21.02 26.54
C TYR A 728 -1.27 21.02 26.03
N VAL A 729 -2.11 20.10 26.54
CA VAL A 729 -3.53 20.03 26.16
C VAL A 729 -4.33 21.27 26.65
N MET A 730 -3.83 21.98 27.65
CA MET A 730 -4.47 23.18 28.23
C MET A 730 -4.01 24.51 27.61
N PHE A 731 -3.18 24.52 26.57
CA PHE A 731 -2.75 25.76 25.91
C PHE A 731 -3.93 26.60 25.38
N ARG A 732 -3.81 27.92 25.42
CA ARG A 732 -4.85 28.90 25.04
C ARG A 732 -5.34 28.70 23.62
N PRO A 733 -4.51 28.48 22.59
CA PRO A 733 -5.04 28.23 21.24
C PRO A 733 -5.88 26.95 21.14
N LEU A 734 -5.64 25.99 22.04
CA LEU A 734 -6.40 24.74 22.13
C LEU A 734 -7.65 24.86 23.02
N THR A 735 -7.75 25.91 23.86
CA THR A 735 -8.81 26.09 24.86
C THR A 735 -9.65 27.37 24.70
N PHE A 736 -9.19 28.37 23.94
CA PHE A 736 -9.76 29.72 23.84
C PHE A 736 -9.68 30.28 22.41
N ASP A 737 -10.82 30.65 21.82
CA ASP A 737 -10.86 31.38 20.54
C ASP A 737 -11.25 32.85 20.80
N PRO A 738 -10.39 33.82 20.46
CA PRO A 738 -10.71 35.26 20.53
C PRO A 738 -11.80 35.71 19.53
N LEU A 739 -12.17 34.90 18.53
CA LEU A 739 -12.92 35.34 17.34
C LEU A 739 -14.41 34.96 17.30
N LEU A 740 -15.00 34.49 18.40
CA LEU A 740 -16.46 34.38 18.54
C LEU A 740 -17.22 35.74 18.57
N GLN A 741 -16.59 36.82 18.10
CA GLN A 741 -17.27 38.09 17.77
C GLN A 741 -17.23 38.45 16.28
N THR A 742 -16.39 37.83 15.45
CA THR A 742 -16.28 38.22 14.03
C THR A 742 -16.04 36.99 13.15
N GLY A 743 -17.11 36.51 12.50
CA GLY A 743 -17.14 35.29 11.70
C GLY A 743 -16.33 35.35 10.40
N THR A 744 -15.01 35.30 10.48
CA THR A 744 -14.13 35.07 9.32
C THR A 744 -12.94 34.17 9.67
N ASN A 745 -12.79 33.10 8.88
CA ASN A 745 -11.68 32.15 8.77
C ASN A 745 -11.41 31.26 10.00
N SER A 746 -12.13 30.13 10.08
CA SER A 746 -11.73 28.97 10.87
C SER A 746 -10.38 28.43 10.36
N ALA A 747 -9.37 28.30 11.22
CA ALA A 747 -8.27 27.37 10.96
C ALA A 747 -8.87 25.96 10.81
N SER A 748 -8.49 25.22 9.76
CA SER A 748 -8.97 23.85 9.58
C SER A 748 -8.38 22.94 10.66
N GLU A 749 -9.09 21.87 11.06
CA GLU A 749 -8.59 20.87 12.02
C GLU A 749 -7.20 20.31 11.63
N ASP A 750 -6.97 20.12 10.33
CA ASP A 750 -5.68 19.75 9.74
C ASP A 750 -4.54 20.71 10.12
N GLN A 751 -4.84 22.00 10.29
CA GLN A 751 -3.86 23.02 10.64
C GLN A 751 -3.48 22.92 12.13
N ILE A 752 -4.44 22.69 13.03
CA ILE A 752 -4.16 22.48 14.45
C ILE A 752 -3.33 21.21 14.66
N ILE A 753 -3.63 20.12 13.93
CA ILE A 753 -2.87 18.87 13.99
C ILE A 753 -1.43 19.09 13.50
N SER A 754 -1.24 19.88 12.45
CA SER A 754 0.09 20.24 11.96
C SER A 754 0.87 21.12 12.94
N ASP A 755 0.19 22.03 13.63
CA ASP A 755 0.81 23.02 14.52
C ASP A 755 1.08 22.45 15.93
N TYR A 756 0.35 21.40 16.36
CA TYR A 756 0.47 20.77 17.68
C TYR A 756 0.66 19.24 17.59
N PRO A 757 1.82 18.74 17.11
CA PRO A 757 2.09 17.32 16.87
C PRO A 757 2.04 16.43 18.12
N LEU A 758 2.32 16.96 19.32
CA LEU A 758 2.27 16.18 20.57
C LEU A 758 0.83 15.98 21.09
N LEU A 759 -0.16 16.67 20.51
CA LEU A 759 -1.53 16.72 21.05
C LEU A 759 -2.15 15.34 21.23
N ASP A 760 -1.96 14.46 20.25
CA ASP A 760 -2.51 13.10 20.28
C ASP A 760 -1.90 12.27 21.41
N TYR A 761 -0.57 12.21 21.48
CA TYR A 761 0.14 11.53 22.56
C TYR A 761 -0.29 12.10 23.93
N ALA A 762 -0.31 13.43 24.06
CA ALA A 762 -0.63 14.11 25.31
C ALA A 762 -2.05 13.81 25.78
N ALA A 763 -3.04 13.84 24.88
CA ALA A 763 -4.44 13.56 25.20
C ALA A 763 -4.68 12.07 25.56
N CYS A 764 -3.98 11.16 24.88
CA CYS A 764 -4.16 9.71 25.04
C CYS A 764 -3.48 9.15 26.30
N TYR A 765 -2.28 9.62 26.64
CA TYR A 765 -1.39 8.92 27.58
C TYR A 765 -1.14 9.63 28.92
N TRP A 766 -1.57 10.89 29.11
CA TRP A 766 -1.34 11.63 30.37
C TRP A 766 -1.79 10.86 31.62
N GLY A 767 -2.97 10.22 31.56
CA GLY A 767 -3.53 9.51 32.70
C GLY A 767 -2.83 8.17 32.99
N ARG A 768 -2.22 7.53 31.99
CA ARG A 768 -1.39 6.31 32.21
C ARG A 768 -0.10 6.67 32.92
N HIS A 769 0.54 7.76 32.51
CA HIS A 769 1.70 8.27 33.22
C HIS A 769 1.34 8.68 34.66
N LEU A 770 0.20 9.35 34.86
CA LEU A 770 -0.28 9.66 36.21
C LEU A 770 -0.57 8.42 37.07
N GLN A 771 -1.04 7.32 36.46
CA GLN A 771 -1.25 6.04 37.15
C GLN A 771 0.07 5.38 37.57
N LYS A 772 1.09 5.42 36.69
CA LYS A 772 2.42 4.85 36.94
C LYS A 772 3.27 5.73 37.89
N SER A 773 2.85 6.96 38.17
CA SER A 773 3.48 7.82 39.16
C SER A 773 3.26 7.31 40.59
N GLY A 774 4.37 7.15 41.34
CA GLY A 774 4.36 6.69 42.73
C GLY A 774 4.12 7.80 43.77
N GLN A 775 4.41 9.07 43.45
CA GLN A 775 4.24 10.22 44.34
C GLN A 775 3.41 11.27 43.62
N ARG A 776 2.08 11.13 43.65
CA ARG A 776 1.12 12.03 42.99
C ARG A 776 1.38 13.50 43.36
N GLU A 777 2.19 14.19 42.57
CA GLU A 777 2.56 15.57 42.82
C GLU A 777 1.30 16.43 42.89
N GLU A 778 1.14 17.24 43.95
CA GLU A 778 -0.07 18.03 44.19
C GLU A 778 -0.41 18.92 42.99
N LEU A 779 0.62 19.43 42.29
CA LEU A 779 0.47 20.24 41.09
C LEU A 779 -0.10 19.44 39.92
N VAL A 780 0.38 18.21 39.67
CA VAL A 780 -0.13 17.37 38.57
C VAL A 780 -1.58 16.98 38.82
N VAL A 781 -1.92 16.70 40.08
CA VAL A 781 -3.30 16.48 40.49
C VAL A 781 -4.15 17.74 40.32
N LYS A 782 -3.64 18.94 40.62
CA LYS A 782 -4.34 20.21 40.38
C LYS A 782 -4.51 20.52 38.89
N LEU A 783 -3.51 20.26 38.06
CA LEU A 783 -3.58 20.44 36.61
C LEU A 783 -4.56 19.46 35.98
N ALA A 784 -4.53 18.20 36.43
CA ALA A 784 -5.56 17.23 36.08
C ALA A 784 -6.92 17.76 36.52
N GLN A 785 -7.14 18.12 37.78
CA GLN A 785 -8.40 18.70 38.26
C GLN A 785 -8.87 19.92 37.45
N ARG A 786 -7.95 20.81 37.06
CA ARG A 786 -8.23 21.97 36.23
C ARG A 786 -8.69 21.53 34.84
N TYR A 787 -7.94 20.69 34.15
CA TYR A 787 -8.29 20.11 32.85
C TYR A 787 -9.65 19.39 32.91
N LEU A 788 -9.87 18.62 33.98
CA LEU A 788 -11.10 17.89 34.27
C LEU A 788 -12.30 18.81 34.60
N SER A 789 -12.06 20.06 35.01
CA SER A 789 -13.08 21.07 35.35
C SER A 789 -13.37 22.09 34.25
N MET A 790 -12.55 22.11 33.20
CA MET A 790 -12.85 22.90 32.01
C MET A 790 -14.01 22.24 31.25
N GLU A 791 -15.03 23.02 30.85
CA GLU A 791 -15.94 22.57 29.79
C GLU A 791 -15.13 22.51 28.49
N PRO A 792 -14.76 21.34 27.97
CA PRO A 792 -13.97 21.28 26.76
C PRO A 792 -14.88 21.72 25.61
N ARG A 793 -14.41 22.64 24.76
CA ARG A 793 -15.00 22.77 23.43
C ARG A 793 -14.90 21.40 22.73
N LYS A 794 -15.85 21.11 21.83
CA LYS A 794 -15.88 19.95 20.91
C LYS A 794 -14.65 19.75 20.00
N HIS A 795 -13.53 20.44 20.23
CA HIS A 795 -12.35 20.42 19.36
C HIS A 795 -11.24 19.50 19.88
N SER A 796 -11.49 18.67 20.91
CA SER A 796 -10.58 17.54 21.17
C SER A 796 -10.65 16.59 19.97
N TYR A 797 -9.57 15.88 19.67
CA TYR A 797 -9.59 14.75 18.74
C TYR A 797 -10.83 13.86 19.05
N TYR A 798 -11.74 13.76 18.07
CA TYR A 798 -13.05 13.09 18.16
C TYR A 798 -14.09 13.64 19.16
N GLY A 799 -14.02 14.89 19.62
CA GLY A 799 -15.07 15.49 20.48
C GLY A 799 -15.18 14.88 21.89
N ARG A 800 -14.13 14.17 22.34
CA ARG A 800 -14.11 13.42 23.61
C ARG A 800 -13.89 14.30 24.83
N THR A 801 -14.64 14.01 25.89
CA THR A 801 -14.43 14.65 27.20
C THR A 801 -13.32 13.97 28.00
N PRO A 802 -12.80 14.63 29.05
CA PRO A 802 -11.90 13.97 30.00
C PRO A 802 -12.48 12.70 30.63
N LEU A 803 -13.80 12.64 30.83
CA LEU A 803 -14.50 11.44 31.27
C LEU A 803 -14.48 10.34 30.20
N SER A 804 -14.68 10.69 28.93
CA SER A 804 -14.56 9.78 27.79
C SER A 804 -13.16 9.15 27.71
N TRP A 805 -12.10 9.96 27.89
CA TRP A 805 -10.71 9.49 27.89
C TRP A 805 -10.35 8.61 29.08
N ALA A 806 -10.78 9.00 30.29
CA ALA A 806 -10.57 8.21 31.50
C ALA A 806 -11.31 6.86 31.40
N ALA A 807 -12.50 6.85 30.80
CA ALA A 807 -13.29 5.66 30.59
C ALA A 807 -12.68 4.72 29.53
N ARG A 808 -12.23 5.26 28.39
CA ARG A 808 -11.49 4.53 27.35
C ARG A 808 -10.24 3.84 27.88
N ASN A 809 -9.54 4.45 28.84
CA ASN A 809 -8.29 3.95 29.39
C ASN A 809 -8.43 3.12 30.68
N GLY A 810 -9.65 2.93 31.19
CA GLY A 810 -9.87 2.09 32.37
C GLY A 810 -9.45 2.73 33.70
N GLN A 811 -9.39 4.05 33.78
CA GLN A 811 -8.88 4.78 34.94
C GLN A 811 -9.96 4.99 36.00
N GLU A 812 -10.36 3.92 36.70
CA GLU A 812 -11.46 3.92 37.69
C GLU A 812 -11.40 5.07 38.70
N ALA A 813 -10.23 5.34 39.29
CA ALA A 813 -10.07 6.40 40.28
C ALA A 813 -10.31 7.81 39.70
N ILE A 814 -9.94 8.04 38.43
CA ILE A 814 -10.12 9.32 37.75
C ILE A 814 -11.57 9.47 37.31
N VAL A 815 -12.19 8.40 36.79
CA VAL A 815 -13.63 8.36 36.48
C VAL A 815 -14.46 8.67 37.73
N LYS A 816 -14.12 8.06 38.88
CA LYS A 816 -14.81 8.32 40.14
C LYS A 816 -14.71 9.79 40.56
N LEU A 817 -13.51 10.36 40.52
CA LEU A 817 -13.27 11.77 40.84
C LEU A 817 -14.05 12.71 39.91
N LEU A 818 -14.09 12.40 38.61
CA LEU A 818 -14.82 13.19 37.61
C LEU A 818 -16.33 13.21 37.87
N LEU A 819 -16.90 12.05 38.15
CA LEU A 819 -18.32 11.92 38.46
C LEU A 819 -18.68 12.62 39.78
N GLU A 820 -17.79 12.62 40.78
CA GLU A 820 -17.93 13.38 42.02
C GLU A 820 -17.86 14.90 41.81
N LYS A 821 -17.09 15.35 40.81
CA LYS A 821 -16.95 16.76 40.43
C LYS A 821 -18.03 17.27 39.48
N GLY A 822 -18.96 16.41 39.07
CA GLY A 822 -20.10 16.80 38.23
C GLY A 822 -19.83 16.73 36.73
N ALA A 823 -18.82 15.97 36.28
CA ALA A 823 -18.60 15.74 34.85
C ALA A 823 -19.85 15.17 34.17
N GLU A 824 -20.14 15.66 32.95
CA GLU A 824 -21.27 15.19 32.15
C GLU A 824 -21.09 13.72 31.78
N ARG A 825 -21.98 12.87 32.31
CA ARG A 825 -21.83 11.40 32.26
C ARG A 825 -22.14 10.81 30.89
N GLU A 826 -22.97 11.52 30.11
CA GLU A 826 -23.51 11.10 28.82
C GLU A 826 -22.93 11.89 27.65
N SER A 827 -21.83 12.64 27.86
CA SER A 827 -21.25 13.42 26.79
C SER A 827 -20.81 12.52 25.65
N LYS A 828 -21.35 12.78 24.46
CA LYS A 828 -21.04 12.05 23.25
C LYS A 828 -19.85 12.67 22.54
N ASP A 829 -18.99 11.80 22.04
CA ASP A 829 -17.90 12.17 21.15
C ASP A 829 -18.43 12.41 19.70
N ASP A 830 -17.57 12.77 18.75
CA ASP A 830 -17.94 13.11 17.36
C ASP A 830 -18.55 11.94 16.57
N PHE A 831 -18.50 10.72 17.11
CA PHE A 831 -19.18 9.54 16.55
C PHE A 831 -20.41 9.16 17.37
N GLY A 832 -20.82 10.00 18.31
CA GLY A 832 -21.93 9.74 19.21
C GLY A 832 -21.58 8.80 20.38
N ARG A 833 -20.31 8.44 20.61
CA ARG A 833 -19.93 7.43 21.61
C ARG A 833 -19.92 8.03 23.02
N THR A 834 -20.57 7.37 23.97
CA THR A 834 -20.58 7.77 25.39
C THR A 834 -19.36 7.20 26.14
N PRO A 835 -19.01 7.73 27.32
CA PRO A 835 -17.95 7.16 28.16
C PRO A 835 -18.20 5.68 28.49
N LEU A 836 -19.45 5.28 28.70
CA LEU A 836 -19.83 3.89 28.93
C LEU A 836 -19.49 3.01 27.73
N LEU A 837 -19.79 3.46 26.51
CA LEU A 837 -19.51 2.72 25.28
C LEU A 837 -18.00 2.55 25.08
N LEU A 838 -17.21 3.59 25.33
CA LEU A 838 -15.74 3.52 25.25
C LEU A 838 -15.12 2.55 26.28
N ALA A 839 -15.64 2.54 27.51
CA ALA A 839 -15.21 1.62 28.55
C ALA A 839 -15.58 0.16 28.24
N ALA A 840 -16.81 -0.07 27.75
CA ALA A 840 -17.28 -1.39 27.34
C ALA A 840 -16.45 -1.93 26.16
N TRP A 841 -16.20 -1.08 25.15
CA TRP A 841 -15.38 -1.41 23.99
C TRP A 841 -13.95 -1.82 24.38
N ASN A 842 -13.34 -1.12 25.35
CA ASN A 842 -11.98 -1.44 25.81
C ASN A 842 -11.95 -2.52 26.92
N GLY A 843 -13.08 -3.17 27.24
CA GLY A 843 -13.14 -4.27 28.21
C GLY A 843 -12.93 -3.84 29.68
N HIS A 844 -13.19 -2.57 30.02
CA HIS A 844 -12.89 -2.02 31.35
C HIS A 844 -14.05 -2.22 32.33
N GLU A 845 -14.24 -3.46 32.80
CA GLU A 845 -15.36 -3.86 33.67
C GLU A 845 -15.56 -2.99 34.93
N ALA A 846 -14.47 -2.61 35.61
CA ALA A 846 -14.55 -1.80 36.83
C ALA A 846 -15.10 -0.40 36.56
N VAL A 847 -14.71 0.20 35.42
CA VAL A 847 -15.24 1.49 34.98
C VAL A 847 -16.69 1.37 34.53
N VAL A 848 -17.05 0.29 33.82
CA VAL A 848 -18.44 0.02 33.41
C VAL A 848 -19.34 -0.10 34.63
N LYS A 849 -18.96 -0.90 35.65
CA LYS A 849 -19.68 -1.01 36.93
C LYS A 849 -19.88 0.36 37.59
N LEU A 850 -18.80 1.13 37.71
CA LEU A 850 -18.84 2.46 38.33
C LEU A 850 -19.76 3.44 37.57
N LEU A 851 -19.74 3.44 36.23
CA LEU A 851 -20.61 4.29 35.42
C LEU A 851 -22.07 3.87 35.60
N LEU A 852 -22.38 2.57 35.55
CA LEU A 852 -23.73 2.02 35.74
C LEU A 852 -24.29 2.33 37.14
N GLU A 853 -23.49 2.23 38.21
CA GLU A 853 -23.87 2.67 39.56
C GLU A 853 -24.26 4.16 39.63
N LYS A 854 -23.71 4.98 38.73
CA LYS A 854 -24.01 6.41 38.62
C LYS A 854 -25.19 6.71 37.70
N GLY A 855 -25.92 5.69 37.25
CA GLY A 855 -27.17 5.83 36.50
C GLY A 855 -26.98 6.38 35.10
N VAL A 856 -25.89 6.02 34.42
CA VAL A 856 -25.73 6.26 32.98
C VAL A 856 -26.74 5.46 32.16
N ASP A 857 -27.11 5.97 30.98
CA ASP A 857 -27.99 5.23 30.07
C ASP A 857 -27.24 4.05 29.45
N ILE A 858 -27.53 2.85 29.96
CA ILE A 858 -26.95 1.59 29.48
C ILE A 858 -27.25 1.32 27.99
N ASN A 859 -28.32 1.90 27.47
CA ASN A 859 -28.81 1.68 26.11
C ASN A 859 -28.50 2.86 25.18
N ALA A 860 -27.62 3.78 25.60
CA ALA A 860 -27.20 4.90 24.78
C ALA A 860 -26.63 4.42 23.44
N LYS A 861 -27.17 4.98 22.34
CA LYS A 861 -26.73 4.70 20.97
C LYS A 861 -25.72 5.73 20.48
N ASN A 862 -24.70 5.27 19.75
CA ASN A 862 -23.84 6.14 18.95
C ASN A 862 -24.55 6.58 17.65
N GLU A 863 -23.88 7.32 16.75
CA GLU A 863 -24.47 7.80 15.49
C GLU A 863 -24.93 6.67 14.55
N ASN A 864 -24.29 5.50 14.65
CA ASN A 864 -24.65 4.30 13.88
C ASN A 864 -25.80 3.50 14.51
N GLY A 865 -26.28 3.89 15.69
CA GLY A 865 -27.27 3.14 16.44
C GLY A 865 -26.70 2.04 17.33
N THR A 866 -25.38 1.88 17.39
CA THR A 866 -24.68 0.83 18.17
C THR A 866 -24.74 1.13 19.67
N THR A 867 -25.03 0.11 20.49
CA THR A 867 -25.00 0.18 21.96
C THR A 867 -23.79 -0.57 22.52
N SER A 868 -23.46 -0.35 23.79
CA SER A 868 -22.43 -1.12 24.51
C SER A 868 -22.66 -2.63 24.47
N LEU A 869 -23.93 -3.08 24.46
CA LEU A 869 -24.28 -4.50 24.37
C LEU A 869 -23.96 -5.07 22.99
N HIS A 870 -24.25 -4.35 21.91
CA HIS A 870 -23.91 -4.80 20.55
C HIS A 870 -22.41 -5.03 20.39
N TRP A 871 -21.59 -4.12 20.94
CA TRP A 871 -20.14 -4.24 20.93
C TRP A 871 -19.65 -5.45 21.71
N ALA A 872 -20.09 -5.58 22.97
CA ALA A 872 -19.71 -6.71 23.81
C ALA A 872 -20.06 -8.06 23.17
N VAL A 873 -21.18 -8.11 22.44
CA VAL A 873 -21.62 -9.28 21.68
C VAL A 873 -20.77 -9.52 20.43
N GLY A 874 -20.46 -8.48 19.64
CA GLY A 874 -19.62 -8.58 18.45
C GLY A 874 -18.19 -9.05 18.74
N GLU A 875 -17.67 -8.75 19.93
CA GLU A 875 -16.35 -9.23 20.41
C GLU A 875 -16.39 -10.62 21.08
N GLY A 876 -17.59 -11.17 21.31
CA GLY A 876 -17.75 -12.42 22.06
C GLY A 876 -17.35 -12.30 23.54
N ASN A 877 -17.35 -11.10 24.12
CA ASN A 877 -16.92 -10.87 25.50
C ASN A 877 -18.04 -11.24 26.50
N GLU A 878 -18.12 -12.53 26.83
CA GLU A 878 -19.13 -13.10 27.73
C GLU A 878 -19.26 -12.36 29.07
N ALA A 879 -18.14 -11.96 29.67
CA ALA A 879 -18.12 -11.27 30.96
C ALA A 879 -18.77 -9.89 30.87
N MET A 880 -18.44 -9.12 29.83
CA MET A 880 -19.03 -7.80 29.59
C MET A 880 -20.51 -7.91 29.19
N VAL A 881 -20.87 -8.92 28.39
CA VAL A 881 -22.28 -9.21 28.04
C VAL A 881 -23.09 -9.53 29.30
N SER A 882 -22.59 -10.41 30.18
CA SER A 882 -23.28 -10.74 31.44
C SER A 882 -23.45 -9.50 32.31
N LEU A 883 -22.39 -8.69 32.45
CA LEU A 883 -22.41 -7.46 33.23
C LEU A 883 -23.47 -6.48 32.73
N LEU A 884 -23.54 -6.24 31.41
CA LEU A 884 -24.51 -5.32 30.82
C LEU A 884 -25.95 -5.85 30.96
N LEU A 885 -26.18 -7.14 30.72
CA LEU A 885 -27.51 -7.75 30.85
C LEU A 885 -28.00 -7.80 32.31
N GLU A 886 -27.11 -8.02 33.28
CA GLU A 886 -27.45 -7.95 34.71
C GLU A 886 -27.86 -6.55 35.17
N ASN A 887 -27.36 -5.52 34.49
CA ASN A 887 -27.69 -4.12 34.74
C ASN A 887 -28.82 -3.59 33.83
N GLY A 888 -29.53 -4.47 33.13
CA GLY A 888 -30.74 -4.10 32.38
C GLY A 888 -30.51 -3.58 30.95
N ALA A 889 -29.42 -3.97 30.30
CA ALA A 889 -29.23 -3.69 28.88
C ALA A 889 -30.35 -4.34 28.04
N ASP A 890 -30.89 -3.58 27.10
CA ASP A 890 -32.00 -4.00 26.25
C ASP A 890 -31.50 -4.93 25.13
N THR A 891 -32.02 -6.16 25.12
CA THR A 891 -31.69 -7.21 24.14
C THR A 891 -32.35 -7.01 22.78
N GLU A 892 -33.30 -6.08 22.66
CA GLU A 892 -34.09 -5.86 21.45
C GLU A 892 -33.70 -4.57 20.72
N MET A 893 -32.63 -3.90 21.16
CA MET A 893 -32.13 -2.73 20.47
C MET A 893 -31.64 -3.09 19.08
N GLU A 894 -32.12 -2.39 18.06
CA GLU A 894 -31.69 -2.65 16.68
C GLU A 894 -30.65 -1.62 16.19
N ILE A 895 -29.66 -2.13 15.47
CA ILE A 895 -28.77 -1.38 14.58
C ILE A 895 -29.28 -1.54 13.15
N LYS A 896 -29.47 -0.41 12.45
CA LYS A 896 -29.95 -0.44 11.08
C LYS A 896 -28.91 -1.10 10.16
N GLY A 897 -29.22 -2.28 9.62
CA GLY A 897 -28.31 -3.06 8.78
C GLY A 897 -27.48 -4.14 9.50
N CYS A 898 -27.55 -4.25 10.84
CA CYS A 898 -26.91 -5.35 11.59
C CYS A 898 -27.91 -6.14 12.48
N GLY A 899 -29.08 -5.57 12.79
CA GLY A 899 -30.12 -6.24 13.58
C GLY A 899 -29.94 -6.06 15.11
N THR A 900 -30.45 -7.02 15.89
CA THR A 900 -30.38 -7.04 17.36
C THR A 900 -29.07 -7.65 17.86
N PRO A 901 -28.72 -7.53 19.16
CA PRO A 901 -27.59 -8.25 19.74
C PRO A 901 -27.66 -9.76 19.48
N LEU A 902 -28.86 -10.36 19.51
CA LEU A 902 -29.02 -11.78 19.17
C LEU A 902 -28.65 -12.07 17.70
N ALA A 903 -29.01 -11.19 16.76
CA ALA A 903 -28.62 -11.31 15.36
C ALA A 903 -27.10 -11.26 15.17
N VAL A 904 -26.43 -10.31 15.84
CA VAL A 904 -24.95 -10.18 15.80
C VAL A 904 -24.26 -11.39 16.40
N ALA A 905 -24.77 -11.95 17.50
CA ALA A 905 -24.22 -13.16 18.12
C ALA A 905 -24.36 -14.39 17.20
N ILE A 906 -25.48 -14.49 16.49
CA ILE A 906 -25.74 -15.56 15.51
C ILE A 906 -24.79 -15.44 14.33
N GLU A 907 -24.62 -14.24 13.78
CA GLU A 907 -23.72 -14.01 12.65
C GLU A 907 -22.29 -14.48 12.94
N ASN A 908 -21.79 -14.23 14.16
CA ASN A 908 -20.44 -14.57 14.60
C ASN A 908 -20.30 -15.95 15.28
N GLU A 909 -21.36 -16.76 15.32
CA GLU A 909 -21.38 -18.11 15.94
C GLU A 909 -20.97 -18.15 17.43
N PHE A 910 -21.23 -17.09 18.19
CA PHE A 910 -20.89 -17.06 19.62
C PHE A 910 -21.94 -17.81 20.47
N GLU A 911 -21.90 -19.14 20.42
CA GLU A 911 -22.90 -20.02 21.07
C GLU A 911 -23.15 -19.69 22.55
N ALA A 912 -22.09 -19.40 23.32
CA ALA A 912 -22.21 -19.01 24.72
C ALA A 912 -22.97 -17.69 24.91
N VAL A 913 -22.67 -16.68 24.08
CA VAL A 913 -23.35 -15.38 24.07
C VAL A 913 -24.80 -15.51 23.62
N ILE A 914 -25.09 -16.34 22.61
CA ILE A 914 -26.46 -16.67 22.17
C ILE A 914 -27.26 -17.27 23.33
N LYS A 915 -26.69 -18.24 24.05
CA LYS A 915 -27.34 -18.85 25.23
C LYS A 915 -27.60 -17.81 26.33
N LEU A 916 -26.65 -16.91 26.59
CA LEU A 916 -26.79 -15.84 27.58
C LEU A 916 -27.92 -14.86 27.19
N LEU A 917 -27.95 -14.39 25.94
CA LEU A 917 -28.99 -13.48 25.45
C LEU A 917 -30.38 -14.12 25.53
N LEU A 918 -30.53 -15.37 25.08
CA LEU A 918 -31.80 -16.10 25.17
C LEU A 918 -32.24 -16.35 26.62
N ALA A 919 -31.30 -16.64 27.52
CA ALA A 919 -31.59 -16.79 28.95
C ALA A 919 -32.04 -15.48 29.61
N LYS A 920 -31.63 -14.34 29.07
CA LYS A 920 -31.97 -12.99 29.55
C LYS A 920 -33.17 -12.37 28.82
N GLY A 921 -33.90 -13.16 28.01
CA GLY A 921 -35.18 -12.77 27.43
C GLY A 921 -35.11 -12.21 26.01
N ALA A 922 -33.98 -12.35 25.31
CA ALA A 922 -33.90 -11.99 23.89
C ALA A 922 -34.92 -12.77 23.06
N LYS A 923 -35.71 -12.09 22.23
CA LYS A 923 -36.79 -12.73 21.48
C LYS A 923 -36.24 -13.56 20.32
N VAL A 924 -36.46 -14.88 20.42
CA VAL A 924 -36.04 -15.87 19.40
C VAL A 924 -36.67 -15.65 18.01
N ASN A 925 -37.85 -15.00 17.97
CA ASN A 925 -38.62 -14.74 16.75
C ASN A 925 -38.66 -13.25 16.38
N HIS A 926 -37.73 -12.44 16.91
CA HIS A 926 -37.64 -11.03 16.56
C HIS A 926 -37.39 -10.86 15.06
N ARG A 927 -38.03 -9.87 14.44
CA ARG A 927 -37.85 -9.58 13.02
C ARG A 927 -37.07 -8.29 12.87
N TYR A 928 -36.03 -8.31 12.04
CA TYR A 928 -35.17 -7.15 11.81
C TYR A 928 -34.82 -7.01 10.32
N MET A 929 -34.55 -5.77 9.91
CA MET A 929 -34.30 -5.43 8.51
C MET A 929 -32.80 -5.34 8.22
N LEU A 930 -32.34 -5.95 7.13
CA LEU A 930 -30.99 -5.78 6.57
C LEU A 930 -31.08 -5.09 5.21
N TYR A 931 -30.09 -4.26 4.88
CA TYR A 931 -30.01 -3.67 3.54
C TYR A 931 -29.48 -4.71 2.55
N ASN A 932 -30.01 -4.67 1.32
CA ASN A 932 -29.36 -5.32 0.19
C ASN A 932 -28.02 -4.62 -0.16
N GLU A 933 -27.09 -5.33 -0.79
CA GLU A 933 -25.72 -4.82 -1.09
C GLU A 933 -25.74 -3.45 -1.79
N GLU A 934 -26.68 -3.24 -2.70
CA GLU A 934 -26.77 -2.02 -3.51
C GLU A 934 -27.38 -0.82 -2.76
N GLY A 935 -28.29 -1.06 -1.81
CA GLY A 935 -28.80 -0.03 -0.89
C GLY A 935 -27.78 0.38 0.17
N LEU A 936 -26.94 -0.57 0.60
CA LEU A 936 -25.78 -0.31 1.46
C LEU A 936 -24.74 0.55 0.72
N ARG A 937 -24.45 0.20 -0.53
CA ARG A 937 -23.57 0.94 -1.45
C ARG A 937 -24.07 2.36 -1.74
N GLN A 938 -25.33 2.55 -2.14
CA GLN A 938 -25.89 3.89 -2.42
C GLN A 938 -25.93 4.80 -1.19
N ARG A 939 -26.12 4.22 0.01
CA ARG A 939 -26.12 4.99 1.26
C ARG A 939 -24.70 5.39 1.67
N LEU A 940 -23.72 4.51 1.48
CA LEU A 940 -22.28 4.80 1.62
C LEU A 940 -21.82 5.88 0.62
N GLU A 941 -22.31 5.85 -0.61
CA GLU A 941 -22.03 6.85 -1.65
C GLU A 941 -22.70 8.21 -1.38
N ARG A 942 -23.95 8.24 -0.87
CA ARG A 942 -24.66 9.48 -0.51
C ARG A 942 -24.11 10.15 0.76
N SER A 943 -23.51 9.40 1.67
CA SER A 943 -22.93 9.91 2.91
C SER A 943 -21.48 10.39 2.74
N GLY A 944 -21.15 11.09 1.65
CA GLY A 944 -19.79 11.52 1.23
C GLY A 944 -18.94 12.33 2.22
N GLN A 945 -19.29 12.36 3.52
CA GLN A 945 -18.48 12.84 4.65
C GLN A 945 -18.28 11.79 5.77
N GLN A 946 -18.76 10.55 5.63
CA GLN A 946 -18.69 9.50 6.66
C GLN A 946 -17.95 8.22 6.21
N GLY A 947 -16.98 8.36 5.29
CA GLY A 947 -16.04 7.29 4.93
C GLY A 947 -15.09 6.84 6.04
N ARG A 948 -15.26 7.33 7.28
CA ARG A 948 -14.54 6.89 8.49
C ARG A 948 -15.26 5.78 9.29
N VAL A 949 -16.51 5.44 8.97
CA VAL A 949 -17.44 4.94 10.00
C VAL A 949 -17.74 3.42 9.96
N ALA A 950 -17.41 2.70 8.89
CA ALA A 950 -17.69 1.26 8.79
C ALA A 950 -16.50 0.35 9.19
N VAL A 951 -15.26 0.86 9.20
CA VAL A 951 -14.05 0.10 9.61
C VAL A 951 -14.02 -0.16 11.13
N GLU A 952 -14.78 0.61 11.92
CA GLU A 952 -14.88 0.37 13.37
C GLU A 952 -15.92 -0.68 13.77
N ILE A 953 -16.83 -1.17 12.89
CA ILE A 953 -17.95 -2.03 13.36
C ILE A 953 -17.56 -3.51 13.52
N PHE A 954 -16.58 -4.02 12.77
CA PHE A 954 -16.19 -5.45 12.81
C PHE A 954 -14.67 -5.69 12.72
N GLY A 955 -13.86 -4.70 13.11
CA GLY A 955 -12.40 -4.78 13.07
C GLY A 955 -11.77 -5.34 14.37
N GLU A 956 -11.21 -6.54 14.25
CA GLU A 956 -10.17 -7.17 15.10
C GLU A 956 -10.57 -7.95 16.36
N ARG A 957 -10.37 -9.29 16.28
CA ARG A 957 -9.81 -10.07 17.39
C ARG A 957 -8.43 -9.52 17.77
N GLY A 958 -8.42 -8.53 18.65
CA GLY A 958 -7.30 -8.13 19.48
C GLY A 958 -6.03 -7.62 18.77
N ARG A 959 -6.01 -6.34 18.40
CA ARG A 959 -4.97 -5.41 18.85
C ARG A 959 -5.50 -3.96 18.82
N ARG A 960 -4.99 -3.15 19.74
CA ARG A 960 -5.24 -1.70 19.76
C ARG A 960 -4.51 -1.09 18.57
N VAL A 961 -5.23 -0.43 17.66
CA VAL A 961 -4.62 0.40 16.61
C VAL A 961 -5.36 1.74 16.52
N GLU A 962 -4.65 2.81 16.86
CA GLU A 962 -4.83 4.16 16.31
C GLU A 962 -3.49 4.51 15.63
N GLU A 963 -3.53 5.01 14.39
CA GLU A 963 -2.80 6.22 13.95
C GLU A 963 -2.94 6.49 12.43
N GLY A 964 -3.39 7.72 12.12
CA GLY A 964 -2.93 8.61 11.05
C GLY A 964 -2.66 8.10 9.63
N GLY A 965 -3.65 8.27 8.74
CA GLY A 965 -3.45 8.33 7.29
C GLY A 965 -4.64 9.02 6.61
N ARG A 966 -4.39 9.99 5.71
CA ARG A 966 -5.42 10.62 4.86
C ARG A 966 -6.17 9.54 4.08
N LEU A 967 -7.47 9.43 4.33
CA LEU A 967 -8.41 8.55 3.62
C LEU A 967 -8.79 9.20 2.29
N ASP A 968 -7.92 9.09 1.30
CA ASP A 968 -8.31 9.33 -0.09
C ASP A 968 -8.84 8.02 -0.68
N HIS A 969 -10.15 8.02 -0.93
CA HIS A 969 -10.94 7.05 -1.71
C HIS A 969 -10.60 5.56 -1.57
N VAL A 970 -11.27 4.88 -0.63
CA VAL A 970 -11.38 3.41 -0.58
C VAL A 970 -12.83 3.03 -0.91
N GLU A 971 -13.04 2.37 -2.05
CA GLU A 971 -14.32 1.77 -2.42
C GLU A 971 -14.65 0.59 -1.49
N PHE A 972 -15.82 0.66 -0.86
CA PHE A 972 -16.37 -0.36 0.02
C PHE A 972 -16.99 -1.51 -0.78
N GLU A 973 -16.53 -2.74 -0.58
CA GLU A 973 -17.29 -3.95 -0.95
C GLU A 973 -17.43 -4.86 0.28
N VAL A 974 -18.68 -4.97 0.71
CA VAL A 974 -19.21 -5.82 1.77
C VAL A 974 -18.95 -7.28 1.41
N VAL A 975 -18.43 -8.06 2.36
CA VAL A 975 -18.44 -9.53 2.28
C VAL A 975 -19.88 -9.99 2.54
N ALA A 976 -20.74 -9.94 1.51
CA ALA A 976 -21.95 -10.75 1.47
C ALA A 976 -21.72 -11.89 0.47
N GLY A 977 -21.27 -13.01 1.02
CA GLY A 977 -21.14 -14.25 0.26
C GLY A 977 -22.49 -14.71 -0.28
N ARG A 978 -22.57 -14.76 -1.62
CA ARG A 978 -23.40 -15.65 -2.45
C ARG A 978 -24.90 -15.35 -2.56
N LEU A 979 -25.24 -14.35 -3.37
CA LEU A 979 -26.26 -14.52 -4.41
C LEU A 979 -26.17 -13.38 -5.43
N GLN A 980 -25.44 -13.61 -6.53
CA GLN A 980 -25.86 -13.04 -7.81
C GLN A 980 -27.22 -13.66 -8.09
N LEU A 981 -28.30 -12.93 -7.81
CA LEU A 981 -29.59 -13.20 -8.40
C LEU A 981 -29.36 -13.37 -9.90
N SER A 982 -29.80 -14.50 -10.43
CA SER A 982 -29.66 -14.99 -11.81
C SER A 982 -30.46 -14.16 -12.83
N VAL A 983 -30.47 -12.85 -12.62
CA VAL A 983 -30.77 -11.77 -13.56
C VAL A 983 -29.45 -11.20 -14.15
N PHE A 984 -28.29 -11.42 -13.51
CA PHE A 984 -27.00 -10.84 -13.95
C PHE A 984 -26.25 -11.60 -15.06
N ASN A 985 -26.65 -12.83 -15.41
CA ASN A 985 -25.97 -13.62 -16.46
C ASN A 985 -26.28 -13.18 -17.90
N ILE A 986 -27.22 -12.27 -18.09
CA ILE A 986 -27.50 -11.71 -19.42
C ILE A 986 -26.36 -10.76 -19.85
N GLY A 987 -25.77 -10.02 -18.89
CA GLY A 987 -24.65 -9.10 -19.15
C GLY A 987 -23.32 -9.80 -19.45
N SER A 988 -23.01 -10.90 -18.75
CA SER A 988 -21.79 -11.68 -18.99
C SER A 988 -21.84 -12.47 -20.30
N GLY A 989 -23.04 -12.95 -20.70
CA GLY A 989 -23.30 -13.54 -22.02
C GLY A 989 -23.12 -12.54 -23.17
N LEU A 990 -23.59 -11.30 -23.00
CA LEU A 990 -23.40 -10.20 -23.97
C LEU A 990 -21.93 -9.80 -24.13
N ALA A 991 -21.13 -9.85 -23.06
CA ALA A 991 -19.70 -9.56 -23.11
C ALA A 991 -18.92 -10.66 -23.86
N ARG A 992 -19.24 -11.94 -23.64
CA ARG A 992 -18.69 -13.07 -24.43
C ARG A 992 -19.10 -13.00 -25.90
N PHE A 993 -20.32 -12.54 -26.18
CA PHE A 993 -20.82 -12.31 -27.53
C PHE A 993 -20.05 -11.20 -28.26
N GLY A 994 -19.76 -10.10 -27.57
CA GLY A 994 -18.91 -9.03 -28.09
C GLY A 994 -17.49 -9.49 -28.40
N GLN A 995 -16.93 -10.38 -27.57
CA GLN A 995 -15.56 -10.90 -27.73
C GLN A 995 -15.45 -11.86 -28.92
N HIS A 996 -16.47 -12.71 -29.16
CA HIS A 996 -16.44 -13.67 -30.26
C HIS A 996 -16.84 -13.06 -31.63
N LEU A 997 -17.63 -11.97 -31.62
CA LEU A 997 -17.96 -11.18 -32.82
C LEU A 997 -16.75 -10.42 -33.40
N VAL A 998 -15.85 -9.96 -32.54
CA VAL A 998 -14.58 -9.32 -32.95
C VAL A 998 -13.65 -10.32 -33.66
N GLU A 999 -13.76 -11.61 -33.33
CA GLU A 999 -12.92 -12.67 -33.89
C GLU A 999 -13.42 -13.23 -35.23
N SER A 1000 -14.71 -13.05 -35.58
CA SER A 1000 -15.34 -13.81 -36.68
C SER A 1000 -15.74 -13.00 -37.92
N GLY A 1001 -15.63 -11.67 -37.92
CA GLY A 1001 -15.64 -10.81 -39.11
C GLY A 1001 -16.71 -11.11 -40.18
N GLY A 1002 -17.95 -10.67 -39.97
CA GLY A 1002 -19.02 -10.74 -40.98
C GLY A 1002 -20.08 -9.66 -40.80
N SER A 1003 -20.41 -8.92 -41.89
CA SER A 1003 -21.14 -7.64 -41.84
C SER A 1003 -22.60 -7.69 -42.34
N GLU A 1004 -23.17 -8.85 -42.67
CA GLU A 1004 -24.53 -8.92 -43.27
C GLU A 1004 -25.61 -9.53 -42.35
N ASP A 1005 -25.25 -10.21 -41.25
CA ASP A 1005 -26.20 -10.82 -40.28
C ASP A 1005 -26.70 -9.84 -39.19
N PHE A 1006 -26.32 -8.56 -39.29
CA PHE A 1006 -26.37 -7.56 -38.21
C PHE A 1006 -27.75 -6.91 -37.97
N GLU A 1007 -28.71 -7.10 -38.87
CA GLU A 1007 -29.99 -6.38 -38.83
C GLU A 1007 -31.12 -7.23 -38.25
N ALA A 1008 -31.20 -8.50 -38.62
CA ALA A 1008 -32.17 -9.45 -38.06
C ALA A 1008 -31.88 -9.81 -36.59
N LEU A 1009 -30.61 -9.88 -36.20
CA LEU A 1009 -30.20 -10.16 -34.82
C LEU A 1009 -30.46 -8.97 -33.89
N ARG A 1010 -30.31 -7.74 -34.41
CA ARG A 1010 -30.56 -6.48 -33.70
C ARG A 1010 -32.04 -6.32 -33.35
N ASP A 1011 -32.94 -6.69 -34.25
CA ASP A 1011 -34.39 -6.64 -34.01
C ASP A 1011 -34.86 -7.70 -32.99
N THR A 1012 -34.20 -8.86 -32.98
CA THR A 1012 -34.47 -9.95 -32.02
C THR A 1012 -33.96 -9.59 -30.62
N LEU A 1013 -32.75 -9.02 -30.52
CA LEU A 1013 -32.17 -8.49 -29.28
C LEU A 1013 -32.94 -7.28 -28.75
N ALA A 1014 -33.36 -6.37 -29.63
CA ALA A 1014 -34.20 -5.24 -29.26
C ALA A 1014 -35.57 -5.69 -28.73
N SER A 1015 -36.12 -6.79 -29.24
CA SER A 1015 -37.38 -7.38 -28.75
C SER A 1015 -37.21 -8.05 -27.39
N ALA A 1016 -36.12 -8.81 -27.17
CA ALA A 1016 -35.77 -9.39 -25.88
C ALA A 1016 -35.45 -8.32 -24.82
N GLN A 1017 -34.71 -7.27 -25.18
CA GLN A 1017 -34.41 -6.12 -24.32
C GLN A 1017 -35.66 -5.30 -23.96
N ARG A 1018 -36.62 -5.12 -24.88
CA ARG A 1018 -37.88 -4.41 -24.59
C ARG A 1018 -38.77 -5.17 -23.59
N ILE A 1019 -38.72 -6.50 -23.62
CA ILE A 1019 -39.48 -7.39 -22.72
C ILE A 1019 -38.83 -7.47 -21.32
N ILE A 1020 -37.50 -7.47 -21.26
CA ILE A 1020 -36.73 -7.57 -20.00
C ILE A 1020 -36.58 -6.21 -19.31
N GLY A 1021 -36.32 -5.14 -20.08
CA GLY A 1021 -36.12 -3.78 -19.57
C GLY A 1021 -37.36 -3.17 -18.92
N GLY A 1022 -38.57 -3.56 -19.36
CA GLY A 1022 -39.82 -3.08 -18.77
C GLY A 1022 -40.12 -3.57 -17.34
N LYS A 1023 -39.35 -4.55 -16.82
CA LYS A 1023 -39.48 -5.05 -15.43
C LYS A 1023 -38.23 -4.84 -14.57
N GLN A 1024 -37.08 -4.49 -15.17
CA GLN A 1024 -35.83 -4.23 -14.43
C GLN A 1024 -35.86 -2.90 -13.66
N GLU A 1025 -36.50 -1.86 -14.19
CA GLU A 1025 -36.56 -0.54 -13.53
C GLU A 1025 -37.51 -0.48 -12.32
N GLU A 1026 -38.40 -1.46 -12.14
CA GLU A 1026 -39.32 -1.52 -10.99
C GLU A 1026 -38.74 -2.34 -9.82
N TYR A 1027 -37.74 -3.19 -10.06
CA TYR A 1027 -37.14 -4.10 -9.06
C TYR A 1027 -35.95 -3.48 -8.30
N LEU A 1028 -35.32 -2.43 -8.83
CA LEU A 1028 -34.11 -1.79 -8.29
C LEU A 1028 -34.37 -0.65 -7.29
N ARG A 1029 -35.56 -0.57 -6.68
CA ARG A 1029 -35.83 0.39 -5.59
C ARG A 1029 -35.60 -0.28 -4.24
N GLU A 1030 -34.62 0.23 -3.48
CA GLU A 1030 -34.39 0.06 -2.03
C GLU A 1030 -35.23 -1.07 -1.37
N GLN A 1031 -34.84 -2.34 -1.57
CA GLN A 1031 -35.49 -3.45 -0.86
C GLN A 1031 -34.73 -3.74 0.44
N GLU A 1032 -35.38 -3.47 1.57
CA GLU A 1032 -34.95 -3.94 2.88
C GLU A 1032 -35.47 -5.38 3.07
N GLU A 1033 -34.58 -6.34 3.32
CA GLU A 1033 -34.93 -7.74 3.54
C GLU A 1033 -35.20 -8.01 5.03
N GLU A 1034 -36.31 -8.68 5.34
CA GLU A 1034 -36.73 -8.97 6.72
C GLU A 1034 -36.20 -10.34 7.17
N PHE A 1035 -35.35 -10.38 8.19
CA PHE A 1035 -34.78 -11.61 8.73
C PHE A 1035 -35.35 -11.97 10.11
N THR A 1036 -35.40 -13.28 10.38
CA THR A 1036 -35.54 -13.85 11.72
C THR A 1036 -34.19 -14.44 12.14
N PRO A 1037 -33.89 -14.57 13.45
CA PRO A 1037 -32.73 -15.30 13.95
C PRO A 1037 -32.54 -16.68 13.28
N LEU A 1038 -33.64 -17.41 13.12
CA LEU A 1038 -33.64 -18.73 12.49
C LEU A 1038 -33.30 -18.67 11.00
N SER A 1039 -33.89 -17.72 10.24
CA SER A 1039 -33.59 -17.60 8.81
C SER A 1039 -32.16 -17.10 8.55
N ARG A 1040 -31.60 -16.24 9.41
CA ARG A 1040 -30.20 -15.80 9.31
C ARG A 1040 -29.22 -16.92 9.62
N ALA A 1041 -29.44 -17.68 10.70
CA ALA A 1041 -28.63 -18.86 11.02
C ALA A 1041 -28.69 -19.91 9.90
N ALA A 1042 -29.87 -20.10 9.31
CA ALA A 1042 -30.09 -21.01 8.20
C ALA A 1042 -29.35 -20.57 6.92
N TRP A 1043 -29.34 -19.29 6.58
CA TRP A 1043 -28.60 -18.73 5.45
C TRP A 1043 -27.08 -18.86 5.60
N ASN A 1044 -26.56 -18.62 6.82
CA ASN A 1044 -25.12 -18.63 7.09
C ASN A 1044 -24.53 -20.04 7.26
N GLY A 1045 -25.34 -21.08 7.42
CA GLY A 1045 -24.85 -22.46 7.59
C GLY A 1045 -24.61 -22.88 9.04
N HIS A 1046 -25.18 -22.16 10.01
CA HIS A 1046 -24.90 -22.34 11.44
C HIS A 1046 -25.76 -23.44 12.06
N GLU A 1047 -25.50 -24.71 11.73
CA GLU A 1047 -26.33 -25.86 12.12
C GLU A 1047 -26.58 -25.96 13.64
N THR A 1048 -25.53 -25.76 14.45
CA THR A 1048 -25.61 -25.80 15.93
C THR A 1048 -26.52 -24.72 16.49
N VAL A 1049 -26.45 -23.52 15.90
CA VAL A 1049 -27.30 -22.38 16.26
C VAL A 1049 -28.73 -22.61 15.80
N VAL A 1050 -28.96 -23.14 14.60
CA VAL A 1050 -30.30 -23.52 14.13
C VAL A 1050 -30.94 -24.53 15.09
N ARG A 1051 -30.21 -25.56 15.51
CA ARG A 1051 -30.68 -26.53 16.50
C ARG A 1051 -31.07 -25.86 17.81
N LEU A 1052 -30.19 -25.00 18.34
CA LEU A 1052 -30.43 -24.25 19.57
C LEU A 1052 -31.68 -23.35 19.49
N LEU A 1053 -31.88 -22.63 18.37
CA LEU A 1053 -33.03 -21.76 18.15
C LEU A 1053 -34.33 -22.57 18.07
N LEU A 1054 -34.33 -23.70 17.36
CA LEU A 1054 -35.50 -24.59 17.28
C LEU A 1054 -35.84 -25.23 18.64
N ASP A 1055 -34.83 -25.59 19.43
CA ASP A 1055 -35.02 -26.07 20.81
C ASP A 1055 -35.56 -24.97 21.74
N LYS A 1056 -35.47 -23.70 21.33
CA LYS A 1056 -36.04 -22.52 21.99
C LYS A 1056 -37.33 -22.03 21.34
N GLU A 1057 -38.02 -22.91 20.61
CA GLU A 1057 -39.33 -22.65 19.99
C GLU A 1057 -39.30 -21.53 18.93
N ALA A 1058 -38.20 -21.41 18.17
CA ALA A 1058 -38.17 -20.57 16.98
C ALA A 1058 -39.25 -21.00 15.97
N ASP A 1059 -39.97 -20.04 15.40
CA ASP A 1059 -41.04 -20.29 14.43
C ASP A 1059 -40.46 -20.73 13.09
N ILE A 1060 -40.52 -22.05 12.86
CA ILE A 1060 -40.03 -22.68 11.64
C ILE A 1060 -40.81 -22.27 10.38
N ALA A 1061 -42.06 -21.80 10.55
CA ALA A 1061 -42.95 -21.39 9.48
C ALA A 1061 -42.90 -19.88 9.24
N ALA A 1062 -42.08 -19.13 9.98
CA ALA A 1062 -41.95 -17.69 9.83
C ALA A 1062 -41.60 -17.33 8.38
N ARG A 1063 -42.36 -16.36 7.84
CA ARG A 1063 -42.18 -15.83 6.49
C ARG A 1063 -41.74 -14.39 6.52
N ASP A 1064 -40.75 -14.06 5.69
CA ASP A 1064 -40.32 -12.68 5.44
C ASP A 1064 -41.27 -11.93 4.49
N ASN A 1065 -40.87 -10.70 4.14
CA ASN A 1065 -41.59 -9.84 3.22
C ASN A 1065 -41.75 -10.43 1.82
N ASP A 1066 -40.94 -11.38 1.37
CA ASP A 1066 -41.09 -12.06 0.08
C ASP A 1066 -41.69 -13.46 0.21
N GLY A 1067 -42.11 -13.84 1.42
CA GLY A 1067 -42.72 -15.12 1.71
C GLY A 1067 -41.71 -16.26 1.85
N TRP A 1068 -40.42 -15.99 1.99
CA TRP A 1068 -39.40 -17.01 2.23
C TRP A 1068 -39.42 -17.47 3.68
N THR A 1069 -39.13 -18.76 3.86
CA THR A 1069 -38.97 -19.39 5.17
C THR A 1069 -37.50 -19.69 5.43
N ALA A 1070 -37.13 -20.05 6.66
CA ALA A 1070 -35.76 -20.51 6.98
C ALA A 1070 -35.30 -21.65 6.06
N LEU A 1071 -36.22 -22.51 5.60
CA LEU A 1071 -35.95 -23.58 4.64
C LEU A 1071 -35.53 -23.05 3.26
N HIS A 1072 -36.15 -21.95 2.79
CA HIS A 1072 -35.76 -21.30 1.54
C HIS A 1072 -34.36 -20.69 1.64
N TRP A 1073 -34.07 -20.02 2.77
CA TRP A 1073 -32.76 -19.42 3.05
C TRP A 1073 -31.66 -20.49 3.18
N ALA A 1074 -31.90 -21.60 3.89
CA ALA A 1074 -30.97 -22.74 3.95
C ALA A 1074 -30.69 -23.34 2.57
N ALA A 1075 -31.74 -23.49 1.76
CA ALA A 1075 -31.61 -24.05 0.42
C ALA A 1075 -30.90 -23.13 -0.56
N ALA A 1076 -31.06 -21.81 -0.40
CA ALA A 1076 -30.33 -20.84 -1.19
C ALA A 1076 -28.84 -20.80 -0.82
N GLY A 1077 -28.50 -20.96 0.46
CA GLY A 1077 -27.13 -21.13 0.94
C GLY A 1077 -26.48 -22.48 0.60
N GLY A 1078 -27.28 -23.50 0.22
CA GLY A 1078 -26.81 -24.84 -0.11
C GLY A 1078 -26.54 -25.74 1.11
N HIS A 1079 -27.11 -25.41 2.27
CA HIS A 1079 -26.80 -26.06 3.55
C HIS A 1079 -27.67 -27.31 3.77
N GLU A 1080 -27.24 -28.44 3.19
CA GLU A 1080 -27.99 -29.72 3.22
C GLU A 1080 -28.38 -30.17 4.63
N ALA A 1081 -27.43 -30.16 5.58
CA ALA A 1081 -27.67 -30.59 6.96
C ALA A 1081 -28.74 -29.73 7.67
N ILE A 1082 -28.79 -28.43 7.36
CA ILE A 1082 -29.80 -27.51 7.90
C ILE A 1082 -31.15 -27.76 7.24
N VAL A 1083 -31.18 -28.02 5.92
CA VAL A 1083 -32.42 -28.39 5.24
C VAL A 1083 -33.00 -29.66 5.84
N GLN A 1084 -32.18 -30.71 6.02
CA GLN A 1084 -32.61 -31.95 6.67
C GLN A 1084 -33.16 -31.68 8.09
N LEU A 1085 -32.40 -30.94 8.91
CA LEU A 1085 -32.81 -30.59 10.27
C LEU A 1085 -34.14 -29.82 10.30
N LEU A 1086 -34.34 -28.84 9.40
CA LEU A 1086 -35.59 -28.08 9.33
C LEU A 1086 -36.76 -28.98 8.91
N VAL A 1087 -36.56 -29.87 7.95
CA VAL A 1087 -37.61 -30.82 7.50
C VAL A 1087 -37.97 -31.81 8.60
N GLU A 1088 -36.99 -32.37 9.32
CA GLU A 1088 -37.20 -33.24 10.48
C GLU A 1088 -38.00 -32.53 11.59
N ARG A 1089 -37.80 -31.21 11.75
CA ARG A 1089 -38.50 -30.37 12.73
C ARG A 1089 -39.83 -29.81 12.20
N GLY A 1090 -40.30 -30.27 11.03
CA GLY A 1090 -41.64 -29.99 10.51
C GLY A 1090 -41.74 -28.83 9.52
N ALA A 1091 -40.63 -28.38 8.92
CA ALA A 1091 -40.68 -27.35 7.88
C ALA A 1091 -41.41 -27.83 6.61
N GLU A 1092 -42.30 -26.99 6.08
CA GLU A 1092 -43.07 -27.31 4.87
C GLU A 1092 -42.19 -27.20 3.61
N VAL A 1093 -41.77 -28.34 3.04
CA VAL A 1093 -40.93 -28.42 1.83
C VAL A 1093 -41.61 -27.82 0.59
N VAL A 1094 -42.94 -27.85 0.56
CA VAL A 1094 -43.77 -27.32 -0.55
C VAL A 1094 -44.15 -25.85 -0.35
N ALA A 1095 -43.62 -25.18 0.67
CA ALA A 1095 -43.84 -23.77 0.89
C ALA A 1095 -43.42 -22.97 -0.34
N LYS A 1096 -44.18 -21.90 -0.60
CA LYS A 1096 -44.00 -21.02 -1.76
C LYS A 1096 -43.78 -19.59 -1.31
N THR A 1097 -42.85 -18.91 -1.97
CA THR A 1097 -42.65 -17.46 -1.86
C THR A 1097 -43.82 -16.69 -2.49
N LYS A 1098 -43.84 -15.36 -2.38
CA LYS A 1098 -44.77 -14.48 -3.12
C LYS A 1098 -44.64 -14.62 -4.64
N SER A 1099 -43.43 -14.93 -5.14
CA SER A 1099 -43.19 -15.25 -6.54
C SER A 1099 -43.64 -16.65 -6.95
N LYS A 1100 -44.25 -17.42 -6.03
CA LYS A 1100 -44.60 -18.84 -6.16
C LYS A 1100 -43.39 -19.76 -6.37
N MET A 1101 -42.18 -19.28 -6.08
CA MET A 1101 -40.97 -20.06 -6.14
C MET A 1101 -40.91 -21.03 -4.96
N ARG A 1102 -40.44 -22.26 -5.21
CA ARG A 1102 -40.26 -23.32 -4.21
C ARG A 1102 -38.77 -23.63 -4.01
N VAL A 1103 -38.48 -24.34 -2.91
CA VAL A 1103 -37.12 -24.78 -2.51
C VAL A 1103 -36.37 -25.51 -3.64
N LEU A 1104 -37.04 -26.40 -4.39
CA LEU A 1104 -36.43 -27.12 -5.52
C LEU A 1104 -35.99 -26.19 -6.66
N GLN A 1105 -36.79 -25.16 -6.98
CA GLN A 1105 -36.45 -24.18 -8.02
C GLN A 1105 -35.25 -23.32 -7.59
N MET A 1106 -35.17 -22.95 -6.31
CA MET A 1106 -34.04 -22.22 -5.74
C MET A 1106 -32.73 -23.02 -5.81
N ALA A 1107 -32.74 -24.25 -5.27
CA ALA A 1107 -31.59 -25.14 -5.32
C ALA A 1107 -31.12 -25.40 -6.77
N SER A 1108 -32.08 -25.51 -7.70
CA SER A 1108 -31.81 -25.67 -9.13
C SER A 1108 -31.21 -24.42 -9.79
N ALA A 1109 -31.65 -23.22 -9.39
CA ALA A 1109 -31.11 -21.95 -9.89
C ALA A 1109 -29.66 -21.73 -9.45
N LEU A 1110 -29.33 -22.15 -8.22
CA LEU A 1110 -28.04 -21.86 -7.57
C LEU A 1110 -27.01 -22.99 -7.65
N GLY A 1111 -27.35 -24.11 -8.28
CA GLY A 1111 -26.37 -25.15 -8.58
C GLY A 1111 -26.14 -26.15 -7.43
N HIS A 1112 -27.05 -26.24 -6.46
CA HIS A 1112 -26.90 -27.12 -5.30
C HIS A 1112 -27.35 -28.56 -5.61
N GLU A 1113 -26.53 -29.30 -6.37
CA GLU A 1113 -26.83 -30.64 -6.89
C GLU A 1113 -27.27 -31.64 -5.81
N ALA A 1114 -26.51 -31.76 -4.72
CA ALA A 1114 -26.81 -32.70 -3.63
C ALA A 1114 -28.17 -32.40 -2.97
N LEU A 1115 -28.48 -31.11 -2.81
CA LEU A 1115 -29.75 -30.67 -2.26
C LEU A 1115 -30.93 -30.94 -3.23
N VAL A 1116 -30.73 -30.73 -4.53
CA VAL A 1116 -31.72 -31.11 -5.55
C VAL A 1116 -31.99 -32.61 -5.50
N LEU A 1117 -30.95 -33.45 -5.43
CA LEU A 1117 -31.11 -34.89 -5.32
C LEU A 1117 -31.92 -35.27 -4.07
N LEU A 1118 -31.57 -34.73 -2.91
CA LEU A 1118 -32.29 -34.96 -1.65
C LEU A 1118 -33.77 -34.56 -1.73
N LEU A 1119 -34.09 -33.41 -2.33
CA LEU A 1119 -35.46 -32.95 -2.49
C LEU A 1119 -36.27 -33.87 -3.43
N LEU A 1120 -35.64 -34.37 -4.50
CA LEU A 1120 -36.27 -35.31 -5.43
C LEU A 1120 -36.52 -36.68 -4.79
N GLU A 1121 -35.57 -37.20 -4.01
CA GLU A 1121 -35.72 -38.44 -3.23
C GLU A 1121 -36.85 -38.35 -2.19
N ASN A 1122 -37.10 -37.15 -1.65
CA ASN A 1122 -38.23 -36.87 -0.76
C ASN A 1122 -39.57 -36.66 -1.50
N GLY A 1123 -39.63 -36.92 -2.81
CA GLY A 1123 -40.87 -36.90 -3.60
C GLY A 1123 -41.40 -35.50 -3.91
N VAL A 1124 -40.54 -34.48 -3.94
CA VAL A 1124 -40.94 -33.12 -4.31
C VAL A 1124 -41.32 -33.05 -5.80
N ASP A 1125 -42.49 -32.49 -6.09
CA ASP A 1125 -42.99 -32.30 -7.45
C ASP A 1125 -42.10 -31.32 -8.26
N ILE A 1126 -41.76 -31.72 -9.49
CA ILE A 1126 -40.83 -31.04 -10.41
C ILE A 1126 -41.57 -30.10 -11.38
N ALA A 1127 -42.86 -30.34 -11.60
CA ALA A 1127 -43.71 -29.58 -12.50
C ALA A 1127 -44.10 -28.14 -12.06
N PRO A 1128 -44.03 -27.72 -10.78
CA PRO A 1128 -44.48 -26.40 -10.36
C PRO A 1128 -43.81 -25.27 -11.14
N ARG A 1129 -44.61 -24.24 -11.42
CA ARG A 1129 -44.20 -23.02 -12.13
C ARG A 1129 -44.28 -21.82 -11.19
N ASP A 1130 -43.28 -20.94 -11.27
CA ASP A 1130 -43.31 -19.66 -10.57
C ASP A 1130 -44.24 -18.64 -11.28
N ASN A 1131 -44.30 -17.40 -10.80
CA ASN A 1131 -45.12 -16.34 -11.42
C ASN A 1131 -44.70 -15.96 -12.85
N ASN A 1132 -43.47 -16.30 -13.26
CA ASN A 1132 -42.98 -16.12 -14.63
C ASN A 1132 -43.21 -17.37 -15.49
N GLY A 1133 -43.80 -18.43 -14.93
CA GLY A 1133 -44.03 -19.71 -15.60
C GLY A 1133 -42.82 -20.66 -15.55
N TRP A 1134 -41.72 -20.30 -14.90
CA TRP A 1134 -40.47 -21.06 -14.93
C TRP A 1134 -40.55 -22.30 -14.04
N THR A 1135 -40.04 -23.42 -14.55
CA THR A 1135 -39.85 -24.67 -13.79
C THR A 1135 -38.42 -24.77 -13.26
N ALA A 1136 -38.14 -25.74 -12.39
CA ALA A 1136 -36.78 -26.01 -11.92
C ALA A 1136 -35.79 -26.24 -13.08
N LEU A 1137 -36.26 -26.84 -14.18
CA LEU A 1137 -35.46 -27.06 -15.40
C LEU A 1137 -35.08 -25.76 -16.11
N HIS A 1138 -35.98 -24.77 -16.14
CA HIS A 1138 -35.68 -23.44 -16.71
C HIS A 1138 -34.61 -22.72 -15.90
N TRP A 1139 -34.73 -22.75 -14.57
CA TRP A 1139 -33.75 -22.15 -13.66
C TRP A 1139 -32.38 -22.83 -13.74
N ALA A 1140 -32.33 -24.17 -13.78
CA ALA A 1140 -31.08 -24.92 -13.96
C ALA A 1140 -30.42 -24.65 -15.32
N ALA A 1141 -31.22 -24.54 -16.39
CA ALA A 1141 -30.72 -24.24 -17.73
C ALA A 1141 -30.21 -22.79 -17.86
N ASN A 1142 -30.86 -21.83 -17.20
CA ASN A 1142 -30.40 -20.44 -17.15
C ASN A 1142 -29.08 -20.30 -16.37
N GLY A 1143 -28.87 -21.10 -15.32
CA GLY A 1143 -27.66 -21.12 -14.50
C GLY A 1143 -26.50 -21.96 -15.07
N GLY A 1144 -26.74 -22.76 -16.13
CA GLY A 1144 -25.70 -23.61 -16.72
C GLY A 1144 -25.43 -24.92 -15.96
N HIS A 1145 -26.31 -25.33 -15.06
CA HIS A 1145 -26.06 -26.44 -14.13
C HIS A 1145 -26.35 -27.81 -14.77
N GLU A 1146 -25.40 -28.33 -15.56
CA GLU A 1146 -25.57 -29.57 -16.33
C GLU A 1146 -26.01 -30.79 -15.49
N ALA A 1147 -25.37 -31.02 -14.35
CA ALA A 1147 -25.70 -32.15 -13.50
C ALA A 1147 -27.15 -32.09 -12.98
N ILE A 1148 -27.62 -30.90 -12.60
CA ILE A 1148 -28.99 -30.65 -12.17
C ILE A 1148 -29.97 -30.84 -13.33
N VAL A 1149 -29.65 -30.34 -14.54
CA VAL A 1149 -30.48 -30.57 -15.72
C VAL A 1149 -30.62 -32.07 -16.01
N ARG A 1150 -29.53 -32.84 -15.90
CA ARG A 1150 -29.59 -34.32 -16.04
C ARG A 1150 -30.47 -34.94 -14.97
N LEU A 1151 -30.31 -34.55 -13.70
CA LEU A 1151 -31.11 -35.06 -12.59
C LEU A 1151 -32.60 -34.77 -12.77
N LEU A 1152 -32.96 -33.53 -13.13
CA LEU A 1152 -34.34 -33.13 -13.35
C LEU A 1152 -34.97 -33.88 -14.54
N LEU A 1153 -34.25 -34.02 -15.66
CA LEU A 1153 -34.74 -34.79 -16.83
C LEU A 1153 -34.92 -36.28 -16.52
N ASN A 1154 -33.97 -36.89 -15.81
CA ASN A 1154 -34.05 -38.28 -15.38
C ASN A 1154 -35.24 -38.53 -14.43
N ASN A 1155 -35.65 -37.51 -13.67
CA ASN A 1155 -36.81 -37.57 -12.79
C ASN A 1155 -38.11 -37.07 -13.46
N GLY A 1156 -38.14 -36.92 -14.80
CA GLY A 1156 -39.36 -36.66 -15.56
C GLY A 1156 -39.70 -35.18 -15.79
N ALA A 1157 -38.74 -34.27 -15.66
CA ALA A 1157 -38.94 -32.87 -16.07
C ALA A 1157 -39.24 -32.75 -17.58
N ASP A 1158 -40.26 -31.98 -17.93
CA ASP A 1158 -40.64 -31.72 -19.31
C ASP A 1158 -39.65 -30.76 -19.99
N ALA A 1159 -38.80 -31.31 -20.87
CA ALA A 1159 -37.83 -30.56 -21.67
C ALA A 1159 -38.48 -29.59 -22.68
N ALA A 1160 -39.73 -29.83 -23.06
CA ALA A 1160 -40.49 -29.02 -24.01
C ALA A 1160 -41.40 -27.99 -23.33
N ALA A 1161 -41.36 -27.88 -22.00
CA ALA A 1161 -42.16 -26.92 -21.26
C ALA A 1161 -41.87 -25.49 -21.75
N LYS A 1162 -42.91 -24.79 -22.22
CA LYS A 1162 -42.83 -23.42 -22.73
C LYS A 1162 -43.25 -22.39 -21.69
N ILE A 1163 -42.54 -21.26 -21.67
CA ILE A 1163 -42.87 -20.01 -20.98
C ILE A 1163 -43.07 -18.88 -21.98
N GLU A 1164 -44.00 -17.97 -21.71
CA GLU A 1164 -44.46 -16.93 -22.66
C GLU A 1164 -43.37 -15.91 -23.04
N SER A 1165 -42.36 -15.71 -22.18
CA SER A 1165 -41.36 -14.65 -22.36
C SER A 1165 -40.06 -15.08 -23.05
N VAL A 1166 -39.64 -16.35 -22.93
CA VAL A 1166 -38.31 -16.82 -23.39
C VAL A 1166 -38.35 -18.15 -24.16
N GLY A 1167 -39.47 -18.87 -24.19
CA GLY A 1167 -39.58 -20.16 -24.88
C GLY A 1167 -39.36 -21.37 -23.96
N THR A 1168 -38.41 -22.25 -24.27
CA THR A 1168 -38.10 -23.48 -23.49
C THR A 1168 -36.78 -23.37 -22.75
N ALA A 1169 -36.46 -24.31 -21.86
CA ALA A 1169 -35.14 -24.42 -21.23
C ALA A 1169 -33.98 -24.48 -22.26
N LEU A 1170 -34.24 -25.01 -23.47
CA LEU A 1170 -33.27 -24.99 -24.57
C LEU A 1170 -32.95 -23.57 -25.05
N HIS A 1171 -33.95 -22.68 -25.10
CA HIS A 1171 -33.75 -21.29 -25.49
C HIS A 1171 -32.86 -20.56 -24.47
N LEU A 1172 -33.06 -20.80 -23.18
CA LEU A 1172 -32.20 -20.25 -22.11
C LEU A 1172 -30.75 -20.75 -22.20
N ALA A 1173 -30.56 -22.05 -22.47
CA ALA A 1173 -29.23 -22.62 -22.67
C ALA A 1173 -28.52 -22.04 -23.90
N VAL A 1174 -29.26 -21.72 -24.97
CA VAL A 1174 -28.72 -21.05 -26.16
C VAL A 1174 -28.38 -19.58 -25.88
N ILE A 1175 -29.28 -18.84 -25.22
CA ILE A 1175 -29.06 -17.42 -24.87
C ILE A 1175 -27.81 -17.25 -23.98
N ASN A 1176 -27.59 -18.18 -23.05
CA ASN A 1176 -26.46 -18.13 -22.10
C ASN A 1176 -25.23 -18.94 -22.53
N TRP A 1177 -25.18 -19.45 -23.76
CA TRP A 1177 -24.04 -20.18 -24.33
C TRP A 1177 -23.62 -21.44 -23.56
N HIS A 1178 -24.58 -22.23 -23.09
CA HIS A 1178 -24.33 -23.51 -22.43
C HIS A 1178 -24.36 -24.67 -23.44
N GLU A 1179 -23.32 -24.81 -24.25
CA GLU A 1179 -23.25 -25.80 -25.35
C GLU A 1179 -23.59 -27.24 -24.94
N ALA A 1180 -23.07 -27.70 -23.80
CA ALA A 1180 -23.34 -29.03 -23.27
C ALA A 1180 -24.84 -29.22 -22.93
N LEU A 1181 -25.51 -28.18 -22.44
CA LEU A 1181 -26.94 -28.18 -22.15
C LEU A 1181 -27.78 -28.17 -23.42
N VAL A 1182 -27.36 -27.46 -24.47
CA VAL A 1182 -28.05 -27.41 -25.77
C VAL A 1182 -28.15 -28.81 -26.37
N LEU A 1183 -27.05 -29.57 -26.36
CA LEU A 1183 -27.03 -30.95 -26.83
C LEU A 1183 -27.89 -31.87 -25.95
N LEU A 1184 -27.81 -31.71 -24.62
CA LEU A 1184 -28.54 -32.52 -23.65
C LEU A 1184 -30.05 -32.32 -23.76
N LEU A 1185 -30.53 -31.08 -23.82
CA LEU A 1185 -31.95 -30.74 -23.89
C LEU A 1185 -32.55 -31.17 -25.25
N ARG A 1186 -31.80 -31.02 -26.34
CA ARG A 1186 -32.21 -31.49 -27.68
C ARG A 1186 -32.35 -33.02 -27.73
N LYS A 1187 -31.43 -33.75 -27.10
CA LYS A 1187 -31.52 -35.22 -26.97
C LYS A 1187 -32.77 -35.68 -26.21
N ASN A 1188 -33.27 -34.86 -25.29
CA ASN A 1188 -34.44 -35.14 -24.46
C ASN A 1188 -35.74 -34.51 -25.01
N GLY A 1189 -35.78 -34.16 -26.30
CA GLY A 1189 -37.02 -33.78 -26.99
C GLY A 1189 -37.40 -32.30 -26.92
N ALA A 1190 -36.51 -31.41 -26.45
CA ALA A 1190 -36.73 -29.96 -26.59
C ALA A 1190 -36.53 -29.53 -28.06
N ASP A 1191 -37.57 -28.94 -28.66
CA ASP A 1191 -37.54 -28.40 -30.03
C ASP A 1191 -37.44 -26.86 -30.01
N VAL A 1192 -36.77 -26.29 -31.01
CA VAL A 1192 -36.52 -24.84 -31.14
C VAL A 1192 -37.76 -24.12 -31.68
N GLY A 1193 -38.66 -24.80 -32.39
CA GLY A 1193 -39.82 -24.16 -33.03
C GLY A 1193 -39.44 -23.18 -34.14
N SER A 1194 -40.35 -22.95 -35.08
CA SER A 1194 -40.10 -22.19 -36.31
C SER A 1194 -40.14 -20.66 -36.17
N GLU A 1195 -40.29 -20.12 -34.96
CA GLU A 1195 -40.40 -18.68 -34.71
C GLU A 1195 -39.58 -18.31 -33.46
N GLY A 1196 -38.31 -17.88 -33.64
CA GLY A 1196 -37.62 -17.13 -32.57
C GLY A 1196 -36.11 -17.24 -32.38
N ALA A 1197 -35.37 -18.10 -33.10
CA ALA A 1197 -33.89 -18.13 -33.01
C ALA A 1197 -33.25 -18.38 -34.38
N PRO A 1198 -32.05 -17.81 -34.68
CA PRO A 1198 -31.40 -17.95 -35.97
C PRO A 1198 -30.94 -19.40 -36.13
N THR A 1199 -31.74 -20.18 -36.84
CA THR A 1199 -31.42 -21.55 -37.28
C THR A 1199 -30.20 -21.61 -38.21
N ASP A 1200 -29.62 -20.46 -38.58
CA ASP A 1200 -28.47 -20.33 -39.48
C ASP A 1200 -27.11 -20.40 -38.77
N PHE A 1201 -27.01 -20.17 -37.46
CA PHE A 1201 -25.71 -20.19 -36.76
C PHE A 1201 -25.15 -21.62 -36.59
N ILE A 1202 -26.03 -22.63 -36.49
CA ILE A 1202 -25.62 -24.03 -36.25
C ILE A 1202 -25.46 -24.84 -37.55
N ASN A 1203 -25.98 -24.37 -38.69
CA ASN A 1203 -26.31 -25.29 -39.80
C ASN A 1203 -25.38 -25.33 -41.03
N LYS A 1204 -24.24 -24.61 -41.08
CA LYS A 1204 -23.41 -24.67 -42.32
C LYS A 1204 -21.91 -24.89 -42.18
N LYS A 1205 -21.31 -24.86 -40.98
CA LYS A 1205 -19.85 -25.11 -40.86
C LYS A 1205 -19.42 -26.05 -39.73
N GLU A 1206 -20.14 -26.09 -38.62
CA GLU A 1206 -19.70 -26.88 -37.45
C GLU A 1206 -20.30 -28.29 -37.40
N THR A 1207 -21.44 -28.54 -38.02
CA THR A 1207 -22.04 -29.89 -38.07
C THR A 1207 -21.18 -30.90 -38.83
N ALA A 1208 -20.43 -30.47 -39.85
CA ALA A 1208 -19.49 -31.34 -40.57
C ALA A 1208 -18.22 -31.62 -39.75
N ASP A 1209 -17.63 -30.61 -39.10
CA ASP A 1209 -16.38 -30.74 -38.35
C ASP A 1209 -16.59 -31.47 -37.00
N VAL A 1210 -17.76 -31.28 -36.38
CA VAL A 1210 -18.16 -32.01 -35.16
C VAL A 1210 -18.61 -33.43 -35.48
N GLN A 1211 -19.34 -33.70 -36.57
CA GLN A 1211 -19.60 -35.08 -37.00
C GLN A 1211 -18.30 -35.81 -37.37
N GLU A 1212 -17.35 -35.16 -38.04
CA GLU A 1212 -16.05 -35.76 -38.36
C GLU A 1212 -15.21 -36.03 -37.10
N LYS A 1213 -15.20 -35.10 -36.12
CA LYS A 1213 -14.52 -35.31 -34.83
C LYS A 1213 -15.20 -36.37 -33.97
N LEU A 1214 -16.53 -36.44 -33.95
CA LEU A 1214 -17.30 -37.44 -33.21
C LEU A 1214 -17.14 -38.84 -33.83
N GLU A 1215 -17.08 -38.94 -35.16
CA GLU A 1215 -16.83 -40.21 -35.86
C GLU A 1215 -15.38 -40.66 -35.71
N ARG A 1216 -14.41 -39.74 -35.68
CA ARG A 1216 -13.02 -40.04 -35.30
C ARG A 1216 -12.90 -40.48 -33.84
N GLN A 1217 -13.62 -39.87 -32.90
CA GLN A 1217 -13.62 -40.29 -31.50
C GLN A 1217 -14.32 -41.63 -31.29
N LYS A 1218 -15.41 -41.92 -32.02
CA LYS A 1218 -16.04 -43.25 -32.06
C LYS A 1218 -15.09 -44.30 -32.61
N GLN A 1219 -14.43 -44.03 -33.73
CA GLN A 1219 -13.42 -44.93 -34.30
C GLN A 1219 -12.26 -45.14 -33.33
N LEU A 1220 -11.79 -44.10 -32.66
CA LEU A 1220 -10.73 -44.22 -31.67
C LEU A 1220 -11.18 -45.05 -30.46
N ALA A 1221 -12.40 -44.83 -29.95
CA ALA A 1221 -12.97 -45.60 -28.84
C ALA A 1221 -13.19 -47.07 -29.20
N GLU A 1222 -13.70 -47.38 -30.39
CA GLU A 1222 -13.85 -48.75 -30.90
C GLU A 1222 -12.50 -49.44 -31.10
N THR A 1223 -11.49 -48.70 -31.59
CA THR A 1223 -10.12 -49.22 -31.74
C THR A 1223 -9.47 -49.48 -30.38
N THR A 1224 -9.76 -48.64 -29.38
CA THR A 1224 -9.25 -48.79 -28.01
C THR A 1224 -9.96 -49.92 -27.26
N ALA A 1225 -11.26 -50.12 -27.50
CA ALA A 1225 -12.05 -51.23 -26.99
C ALA A 1225 -11.59 -52.57 -27.59
N LYS A 1226 -11.39 -52.64 -28.92
CA LYS A 1226 -10.80 -53.83 -29.57
C LYS A 1226 -9.40 -54.15 -29.07
N ARG A 1227 -8.54 -53.14 -28.86
CA ARG A 1227 -7.21 -53.35 -28.26
C ARG A 1227 -7.27 -53.86 -26.83
N ARG A 1228 -8.27 -53.43 -26.04
CA ARG A 1228 -8.50 -53.95 -24.69
C ARG A 1228 -9.03 -55.38 -24.73
N GLU A 1229 -9.98 -55.70 -25.60
CA GLU A 1229 -10.46 -57.07 -25.78
C GLU A 1229 -9.36 -58.01 -26.29
N GLU A 1230 -8.50 -57.57 -27.22
CA GLU A 1230 -7.32 -58.33 -27.66
C GLU A 1230 -6.30 -58.50 -26.53
N GLN A 1231 -6.03 -57.45 -25.74
CA GLN A 1231 -5.14 -57.53 -24.58
C GLN A 1231 -5.68 -58.46 -23.50
N ASP A 1232 -6.98 -58.42 -23.22
CA ASP A 1232 -7.64 -59.27 -22.22
C ASP A 1232 -7.77 -60.72 -22.72
N ALA A 1233 -7.99 -60.94 -24.01
CA ALA A 1233 -7.94 -62.27 -24.63
C ALA A 1233 -6.52 -62.87 -24.59
N THR A 1234 -5.49 -62.07 -24.89
CA THR A 1234 -4.09 -62.49 -24.78
C THR A 1234 -3.72 -62.82 -23.34
N ARG A 1235 -4.25 -62.06 -22.37
CA ARG A 1235 -4.06 -62.28 -20.93
C ARG A 1235 -4.76 -63.54 -20.42
N ALA A 1236 -5.89 -63.89 -21.02
CA ALA A 1236 -6.63 -65.13 -20.74
C ALA A 1236 -5.98 -66.37 -21.38
N GLU A 1237 -5.22 -66.22 -22.48
CA GLU A 1237 -4.42 -67.31 -23.07
C GLU A 1237 -3.06 -67.52 -22.36
N THR A 1238 -2.59 -66.54 -21.58
CA THR A 1238 -1.37 -66.67 -20.75
C THR A 1238 -1.63 -67.07 -19.29
N GLN A 1239 -2.89 -67.16 -18.87
CA GLN A 1239 -3.34 -67.81 -17.62
C GLN A 1239 -3.84 -69.21 -17.94
#